data_AF-R1CWE1-F1
#
_entry.id   AF-R1CWE1-F1
#
_cell.length_a   1.000
_cell.length_b   1.000
_cell.length_c   1.000
_cell.angle_alpha   90.00
_cell.angle_beta   90.00
_cell.angle_gamma   90.00
#
_symmetry.space_group_name_H-M   'P 1'
#
loop_
_entity.id
_entity.type
_entity.pdbx_description
1 polymer ?
#
loop_
_entity_poly.entity_id
_entity_poly.type
_entity_poly.pdbx_seq_one_letter_code
_entity_poly.pdbx_strand_id
1 'polypeptide(L)'
;MSKIINFDKNKNQDYRILDIEKQFEMLFNMPNGKSLALVILKELPEFELGVILEELAENKTEVVAKTLILVSENYEGAIKDLANELLLDFDRTDINIGAIREELLEVSDKIFKAAYISRTRLLGSLYLILIWQEKETENTVLQFFDISYTENGFKDCKSITIQKDEQEIEQVLNEVNMSLGSAFKISYKEAVYLIQESAKINVQNNLILPSGKTEYNQLLKERVNLTKNEKIKLLKRISEPLDKPYKTVNAFFNALKNKDLQALKYTTNDKPIYMNIIKKYDDNNYIMKFNVKGESVLKKGVKVKAYLFIDNEYYLNKVTYDFMLSEKSGEWYINKIKEKNTHKLSQDEEKEYLSQDFVVKVYNINDEDQIMENVFLNLDGEFDLEATMPKCIEKNDLDIIENGFDEKEFVKCIYVLTEKQFIFMTPYEEVAETLDVKYRDIKFKNIMTLKDGYYLPKSTIGYFLSGDFKTFDEMMEELNSISNIIEEDYYDEYTDLEGQFFSKEEYLEVRGKNLKGKDQFIYETLDVCSYIMDGNNIDNATIKKVLKETIPEVINFIRICERCPNGCLGRNKDSKVSFEQFIEEGLDIKDLPENIKETTGLNFFYLEYCTILANVIGRALSEINKYKEMHRDVASQIFYNTLDFISDNCYYCDTNCIDIWNNPLIRLN
;
A
#
# COMPACT_ATOMS: atom_id res chain seq x y z
N MET A 1 -21.75 17.86 -8.50
CA MET A 1 -22.88 17.25 -9.26
C MET A 1 -24.24 17.44 -8.61
N SER A 2 -24.34 17.51 -7.27
CA SER A 2 -25.59 17.77 -6.50
C SER A 2 -26.36 19.06 -6.85
N LYS A 3 -25.78 19.98 -7.63
CA LYS A 3 -26.44 21.20 -8.13
C LYS A 3 -27.17 21.03 -9.46
N ILE A 4 -26.88 19.99 -10.25
CA ILE A 4 -27.46 19.83 -11.60
C ILE A 4 -28.84 19.18 -11.53
N ILE A 5 -29.07 18.29 -10.56
CA ILE A 5 -30.39 17.71 -10.29
C ILE A 5 -30.79 18.01 -8.85
N ASN A 6 -31.61 19.04 -8.68
CA ASN A 6 -32.15 19.39 -7.37
C ASN A 6 -33.34 18.45 -7.05
N PHE A 7 -33.03 17.28 -6.51
CA PHE A 7 -34.01 16.32 -5.98
C PHE A 7 -34.63 16.84 -4.68
N ASP A 8 -35.42 17.91 -4.78
CA ASP A 8 -36.19 18.40 -3.65
C ASP A 8 -37.36 17.45 -3.38
N LYS A 9 -37.15 16.50 -2.46
CA LYS A 9 -38.16 15.53 -2.00
C LYS A 9 -39.42 16.21 -1.42
N ASN A 10 -39.40 17.53 -1.19
CA ASN A 10 -40.54 18.30 -0.68
C ASN A 10 -41.41 18.96 -1.76
N LYS A 11 -41.02 18.91 -3.04
CA LYS A 11 -41.88 19.38 -4.13
C LYS A 11 -43.02 18.39 -4.40
N ASN A 12 -44.18 18.91 -4.81
CA ASN A 12 -45.29 18.08 -5.29
C ASN A 12 -44.81 17.21 -6.47
N GLN A 13 -45.27 15.95 -6.53
CA GLN A 13 -44.78 14.90 -7.42
C GLN A 13 -44.75 15.33 -8.89
N ASP A 14 -45.83 15.94 -9.38
CA ASP A 14 -45.93 16.47 -10.75
C ASP A 14 -44.83 17.51 -11.08
N TYR A 15 -44.50 18.38 -10.11
CA TYR A 15 -43.47 19.41 -10.29
C TYR A 15 -42.06 18.85 -10.28
N ARG A 16 -41.84 17.70 -9.63
CA ARG A 16 -40.55 17.02 -9.58
C ARG A 16 -40.25 16.34 -10.92
N ILE A 17 -41.23 15.65 -11.49
CA ILE A 17 -41.10 14.94 -12.78
C ILE A 17 -40.84 15.94 -13.92
N LEU A 18 -41.61 17.04 -13.98
CA LEU A 18 -41.42 18.12 -14.95
C LEU A 18 -40.05 18.80 -14.85
N ASP A 19 -39.43 18.84 -13.67
CA ASP A 19 -38.09 19.41 -13.46
C ASP A 19 -37.00 18.45 -13.96
N ILE A 20 -37.14 17.15 -13.66
CA ILE A 20 -36.24 16.09 -14.13
C ILE A 20 -36.26 16.01 -15.66
N GLU A 21 -37.45 15.98 -16.27
CA GLU A 21 -37.59 15.92 -17.72
C GLU A 21 -36.90 17.10 -18.40
N LYS A 22 -37.11 18.33 -17.91
CA LYS A 22 -36.43 19.52 -18.45
C LYS A 22 -34.91 19.46 -18.30
N GLN A 23 -34.40 18.88 -17.22
CA GLN A 23 -32.96 18.71 -17.04
C GLN A 23 -32.41 17.70 -18.05
N PHE A 24 -33.09 16.57 -18.28
CA PHE A 24 -32.71 15.63 -19.34
C PHE A 24 -32.85 16.25 -20.74
N GLU A 25 -33.86 17.09 -20.99
CA GLU A 25 -33.99 17.85 -22.24
C GLU A 25 -32.79 18.79 -22.45
N MET A 26 -32.39 19.52 -21.41
CA MET A 26 -31.20 20.36 -21.46
C MET A 26 -29.94 19.53 -21.73
N LEU A 27 -29.79 18.39 -21.07
CA LEU A 27 -28.67 17.48 -21.27
C LEU A 27 -28.64 16.97 -22.72
N PHE A 28 -29.73 16.44 -23.27
CA PHE A 28 -29.73 15.93 -24.65
C PHE A 28 -29.43 16.97 -25.71
N ASN A 29 -29.65 18.25 -25.42
CA ASN A 29 -29.30 19.37 -26.30
C ASN A 29 -27.85 19.87 -26.15
N MET A 30 -27.08 19.37 -25.19
CA MET A 30 -25.67 19.74 -25.00
C MET A 30 -24.71 18.84 -25.77
N PRO A 31 -23.55 19.37 -26.24
CA PRO A 31 -22.43 18.54 -26.66
C PRO A 31 -22.05 17.55 -25.53
N ASN A 32 -21.95 16.26 -25.84
CA ASN A 32 -21.70 15.15 -24.88
C ASN A 32 -22.79 14.91 -23.83
N GLY A 33 -23.95 15.56 -23.92
CA GLY A 33 -24.94 15.45 -22.84
C GLY A 33 -25.59 14.08 -22.69
N LYS A 34 -25.53 13.22 -23.72
CA LYS A 34 -25.87 11.78 -23.61
C LYS A 34 -25.01 11.07 -22.56
N SER A 35 -23.70 11.32 -22.56
CA SER A 35 -22.76 10.71 -21.59
C SER A 35 -22.99 11.26 -20.19
N LEU A 36 -23.25 12.56 -20.06
CA LEU A 36 -23.53 13.19 -18.76
C LEU A 36 -24.86 12.70 -18.17
N ALA A 37 -25.89 12.54 -19.00
CA ALA A 37 -27.16 11.91 -18.60
C ALA A 37 -26.95 10.49 -18.08
N LEU A 38 -26.08 9.70 -18.72
CA LEU A 38 -25.78 8.34 -18.26
C LEU A 38 -25.05 8.32 -16.91
N VAL A 39 -24.07 9.22 -16.72
CA VAL A 39 -23.37 9.37 -15.43
C VAL A 39 -24.37 9.67 -14.32
N ILE A 40 -25.23 10.67 -14.54
CA ILE A 40 -26.27 11.05 -13.59
C ILE A 40 -27.18 9.88 -13.23
N LEU A 41 -27.63 9.11 -14.24
CA LEU A 41 -28.50 7.95 -13.99
C LEU A 41 -27.81 6.90 -13.12
N LYS A 42 -26.48 6.72 -13.26
CA LYS A 42 -25.71 5.70 -12.54
C LYS A 42 -25.46 6.05 -11.07
N GLU A 43 -25.50 7.33 -10.73
CA GLU A 43 -25.40 7.80 -9.34
C GLU A 43 -26.69 7.54 -8.54
N LEU A 44 -27.79 7.16 -9.21
CA LEU A 44 -29.06 6.88 -8.55
C LEU A 44 -29.12 5.41 -8.08
N PRO A 45 -29.52 5.15 -6.81
CA PRO A 45 -29.81 3.79 -6.36
C PRO A 45 -30.84 3.11 -7.25
N GLU A 46 -30.66 1.82 -7.58
CA GLU A 46 -31.54 1.11 -8.53
C GLU A 46 -33.03 1.24 -8.19
N PHE A 47 -33.38 1.15 -6.90
CA PHE A 47 -34.76 1.32 -6.46
C PHE A 47 -35.31 2.73 -6.76
N GLU A 48 -34.52 3.78 -6.51
CA GLU A 48 -34.94 5.15 -6.81
C GLU A 48 -35.03 5.37 -8.33
N LEU A 49 -34.08 4.83 -9.09
CA LEU A 49 -34.08 4.89 -10.55
C LEU A 49 -35.33 4.22 -11.12
N GLY A 50 -35.72 3.04 -10.64
CA GLY A 50 -36.94 2.36 -11.09
C GLY A 50 -38.19 3.23 -10.93
N VAL A 51 -38.38 3.83 -9.76
CA VAL A 51 -39.50 4.74 -9.48
C VAL A 51 -39.48 5.96 -10.42
N ILE A 52 -38.32 6.56 -10.64
CA ILE A 52 -38.17 7.71 -11.53
C ILE A 52 -38.53 7.35 -12.98
N LEU A 53 -38.16 6.16 -13.45
CA LEU A 53 -38.46 5.74 -14.83
C LEU A 53 -39.96 5.51 -15.04
N GLU A 54 -40.63 4.87 -14.07
CA GLU A 54 -42.09 4.70 -14.09
C GLU A 54 -42.80 6.06 -14.10
N GLU A 55 -42.38 6.98 -13.24
CA GLU A 55 -42.92 8.34 -13.15
C GLU A 55 -42.69 9.15 -14.45
N LEU A 56 -41.49 9.09 -15.02
CA LEU A 56 -41.18 9.77 -16.28
C LEU A 56 -42.01 9.21 -17.45
N ALA A 57 -42.22 7.90 -17.50
CA ALA A 57 -42.95 7.22 -18.58
C ALA A 57 -44.38 7.74 -18.76
N GLU A 58 -45.01 8.28 -17.71
CA GLU A 58 -46.37 8.84 -17.77
C GLU A 58 -46.49 10.04 -18.74
N ASN A 59 -45.42 10.84 -18.89
CA ASN A 59 -45.44 12.05 -19.71
C ASN A 59 -45.38 11.78 -21.23
N LYS A 60 -44.94 10.58 -21.63
CA LYS A 60 -44.89 10.12 -23.03
C LYS A 60 -44.27 11.13 -24.01
N THR A 61 -43.13 11.72 -23.63
CA THR A 61 -42.40 12.67 -24.47
C THR A 61 -41.16 12.04 -25.11
N GLU A 62 -40.61 12.73 -26.12
CA GLU A 62 -39.39 12.28 -26.80
C GLU A 62 -38.19 12.19 -25.84
N VAL A 63 -38.08 13.12 -24.89
CA VAL A 63 -37.02 13.16 -23.87
C VAL A 63 -37.09 11.95 -22.95
N VAL A 64 -38.30 11.55 -22.55
CA VAL A 64 -38.53 10.35 -21.74
C VAL A 64 -38.18 9.09 -22.54
N ALA A 65 -38.62 9.00 -23.80
CA ALA A 65 -38.23 7.90 -24.68
C ALA A 65 -36.70 7.80 -24.82
N LYS A 66 -36.02 8.95 -24.98
CA LYS A 66 -34.55 9.02 -25.03
C LYS A 66 -33.90 8.49 -23.76
N THR A 67 -34.42 8.87 -22.60
CA THR A 67 -33.93 8.43 -21.29
C THR A 67 -34.12 6.92 -21.10
N LEU A 68 -35.30 6.38 -21.42
CA LEU A 68 -35.60 4.95 -21.32
C LEU A 68 -34.72 4.11 -22.26
N ILE A 69 -34.48 4.57 -23.49
CA ILE A 69 -33.56 3.91 -24.43
C ILE A 69 -32.15 3.86 -23.83
N LEU A 70 -31.65 4.99 -23.31
CA LEU A 70 -30.35 5.07 -22.67
C LEU A 70 -30.22 4.07 -21.51
N VAL A 71 -31.24 3.95 -20.66
CA VAL A 71 -31.26 2.95 -19.58
C VAL A 71 -31.26 1.54 -20.14
N SER A 72 -32.15 1.23 -21.09
CA SER A 72 -32.30 -0.12 -21.66
C SER A 72 -31.02 -0.67 -22.32
N GLU A 73 -30.17 0.22 -22.82
CA GLU A 73 -28.94 -0.12 -23.54
C GLU A 73 -27.70 -0.17 -22.63
N ASN A 74 -27.76 0.45 -21.44
CA ASN A 74 -26.61 0.60 -20.55
C ASN A 74 -26.73 -0.11 -19.20
N TYR A 75 -27.94 -0.49 -18.79
CA TYR A 75 -28.20 -1.24 -17.57
C TYR A 75 -28.38 -2.73 -17.87
N GLU A 76 -28.31 -3.56 -16.84
CA GLU A 76 -28.60 -5.00 -16.91
C GLU A 76 -29.69 -5.35 -15.87
N GLY A 77 -30.23 -6.56 -15.93
CA GLY A 77 -31.22 -7.04 -14.95
C GLY A 77 -32.55 -6.26 -14.95
N ALA A 78 -33.11 -6.08 -13.75
CA ALA A 78 -34.48 -5.59 -13.55
C ALA A 78 -34.72 -4.17 -14.10
N ILE A 79 -33.73 -3.28 -13.99
CA ILE A 79 -33.84 -1.90 -14.50
C ILE A 79 -33.90 -1.87 -16.03
N LYS A 80 -33.09 -2.70 -16.69
CA LYS A 80 -33.17 -2.86 -18.14
C LYS A 80 -34.52 -3.42 -18.58
N ASP A 81 -35.01 -4.43 -17.87
CA ASP A 81 -36.28 -5.07 -18.20
C ASP A 81 -37.44 -4.10 -18.04
N LEU A 82 -37.45 -3.32 -16.94
CA LEU A 82 -38.42 -2.24 -16.70
C LEU A 82 -38.37 -1.18 -17.80
N ALA A 83 -37.18 -0.69 -18.17
CA ALA A 83 -37.06 0.32 -19.22
C ALA A 83 -37.58 -0.19 -20.58
N ASN A 84 -37.34 -1.46 -20.91
CA ASN A 84 -37.89 -2.07 -22.13
C ASN A 84 -39.41 -2.24 -22.06
N GLU A 85 -39.96 -2.59 -20.90
CA GLU A 85 -41.40 -2.69 -20.69
C GLU A 85 -42.08 -1.32 -20.87
N LEU A 86 -41.55 -0.27 -20.24
CA LEU A 86 -42.07 1.09 -20.35
C LEU A 86 -41.98 1.64 -21.78
N LEU A 87 -40.97 1.24 -22.56
CA LEU A 87 -40.87 1.62 -23.97
C LEU A 87 -42.00 1.04 -24.84
N LEU A 88 -42.62 -0.08 -24.46
CA LEU A 88 -43.76 -0.63 -25.19
C LEU A 88 -44.99 0.29 -25.16
N ASP A 89 -45.14 1.09 -24.10
CA ASP A 89 -46.25 2.04 -23.98
C ASP A 89 -46.17 3.23 -24.95
N PHE A 90 -45.01 3.42 -25.58
CA PHE A 90 -44.77 4.41 -26.63
C PHE A 90 -45.24 3.94 -28.01
N ASP A 91 -45.51 2.64 -28.21
CA ASP A 91 -46.04 2.11 -29.49
C ASP A 91 -47.39 2.74 -29.90
N ARG A 92 -48.11 3.30 -28.93
CA ARG A 92 -49.41 3.98 -29.15
C ARG A 92 -49.29 5.50 -29.36
N THR A 93 -48.07 6.03 -29.41
CA THR A 93 -47.78 7.45 -29.58
C THR A 93 -47.22 7.73 -30.98
N ASP A 94 -47.16 9.01 -31.38
CA ASP A 94 -46.52 9.41 -32.65
C ASP A 94 -44.98 9.43 -32.57
N ILE A 95 -44.40 9.01 -31.44
CA ILE A 95 -42.96 9.03 -31.18
C ILE A 95 -42.33 7.80 -31.81
N ASN A 96 -41.44 8.01 -32.78
CA ASN A 96 -40.74 6.93 -33.47
C ASN A 96 -39.54 6.44 -32.64
N ILE A 97 -39.79 5.48 -31.75
CA ILE A 97 -38.77 4.83 -30.90
C ILE A 97 -37.62 4.26 -31.73
N GLY A 98 -37.88 3.74 -32.93
CA GLY A 98 -36.85 3.23 -33.82
C GLY A 98 -35.87 4.32 -34.27
N ALA A 99 -36.41 5.45 -34.74
CA ALA A 99 -35.60 6.60 -35.17
C ALA A 99 -34.82 7.24 -34.01
N ILE A 100 -35.45 7.38 -32.83
CA ILE A 100 -34.78 7.91 -31.63
C ILE A 100 -33.70 6.95 -31.16
N ARG A 101 -33.98 5.64 -31.21
CA ARG A 101 -32.98 4.62 -30.87
C ARG A 101 -31.82 4.68 -31.86
N GLU A 102 -32.06 4.88 -33.15
CA GLU A 102 -31.00 5.10 -34.14
C GLU A 102 -30.22 6.40 -33.89
N GLU A 103 -30.88 7.51 -33.53
CA GLU A 103 -30.24 8.78 -33.16
C GLU A 103 -29.42 8.67 -31.87
N LEU A 104 -29.88 7.91 -30.88
CA LEU A 104 -29.20 7.72 -29.61
C LEU A 104 -28.05 6.71 -29.70
N LEU A 105 -28.32 5.60 -30.39
CA LEU A 105 -27.36 4.54 -30.68
C LEU A 105 -26.52 4.83 -31.92
N GLU A 106 -26.66 6.02 -32.51
CA GLU A 106 -25.93 6.42 -33.69
C GLU A 106 -24.47 6.14 -33.42
N VAL A 107 -24.05 5.03 -34.04
CA VAL A 107 -22.75 4.42 -33.88
C VAL A 107 -21.85 5.53 -34.34
N SER A 108 -21.17 6.15 -33.39
CA SER A 108 -20.46 7.40 -33.61
C SER A 108 -19.81 7.33 -34.97
N ASP A 109 -20.13 8.28 -35.83
CA ASP A 109 -19.82 8.23 -37.24
C ASP A 109 -18.31 8.50 -37.39
N LYS A 110 -17.51 7.62 -36.81
CA LYS A 110 -16.10 7.74 -36.47
C LYS A 110 -15.35 6.86 -37.45
N ILE A 111 -14.48 7.50 -38.21
CA ILE A 111 -13.57 6.82 -39.13
C ILE A 111 -12.30 6.51 -38.36
N PHE A 112 -11.94 5.23 -38.26
CA PHE A 112 -10.66 4.82 -37.71
C PHE A 112 -9.49 5.43 -38.52
N LYS A 113 -8.55 6.08 -37.83
CA LYS A 113 -7.35 6.69 -38.44
C LYS A 113 -6.09 5.92 -38.09
N ALA A 114 -5.88 5.64 -36.81
CA ALA A 114 -4.67 4.97 -36.34
C ALA A 114 -4.88 4.32 -34.97
N ALA A 115 -3.99 3.39 -34.64
CA ALA A 115 -3.87 2.82 -33.30
C ALA A 115 -2.40 2.79 -32.91
N TYR A 116 -2.10 3.19 -31.67
CA TYR A 116 -0.76 3.16 -31.09
C TYR A 116 -0.78 2.37 -29.80
N ILE A 117 0.30 1.63 -29.53
CA ILE A 117 0.39 0.82 -28.32
C ILE A 117 1.80 0.84 -27.71
N SER A 118 1.87 0.75 -26.38
CA SER A 118 3.11 0.59 -25.64
C SER A 118 3.78 -0.78 -25.88
N ARG A 119 5.07 -0.88 -25.53
CA ARG A 119 5.86 -2.14 -25.57
C ARG A 119 5.97 -2.83 -24.21
N THR A 120 4.97 -2.67 -23.37
CA THR A 120 5.01 -3.06 -21.95
C THR A 120 4.37 -4.42 -21.68
N ARG A 121 4.07 -5.22 -22.71
CA ARG A 121 3.32 -6.48 -22.53
C ARG A 121 3.95 -7.43 -21.51
N LEU A 122 5.29 -7.48 -21.45
CA LEU A 122 6.02 -8.32 -20.49
C LEU A 122 5.98 -7.79 -19.05
N LEU A 123 5.57 -6.54 -18.85
CA LEU A 123 5.31 -5.93 -17.55
C LEU A 123 3.93 -6.31 -16.99
N GLY A 124 3.06 -6.87 -17.83
CA GLY A 124 1.69 -7.25 -17.44
C GLY A 124 0.64 -6.19 -17.75
N SER A 125 1.02 -5.08 -18.39
CA SER A 125 0.12 -3.99 -18.79
C SER A 125 0.41 -3.52 -20.22
N LEU A 126 -0.59 -2.94 -20.86
CA LEU A 126 -0.50 -2.28 -22.16
C LEU A 126 -1.34 -1.02 -22.15
N TYR A 127 -0.82 0.01 -22.82
CA TYR A 127 -1.56 1.23 -23.07
C TYR A 127 -1.83 1.34 -24.56
N LEU A 128 -3.11 1.34 -24.91
CA LEU A 128 -3.57 1.41 -26.29
C LEU A 128 -4.31 2.73 -26.52
N ILE A 129 -4.01 3.38 -27.63
CA ILE A 129 -4.69 4.59 -28.09
C ILE A 129 -5.32 4.28 -29.43
N LEU A 130 -6.62 4.51 -29.56
CA LEU A 130 -7.33 4.54 -30.84
C LEU A 130 -7.58 5.99 -31.24
N ILE A 131 -7.27 6.31 -32.48
CA ILE A 131 -7.52 7.63 -33.07
C ILE A 131 -8.65 7.48 -34.07
N TRP A 132 -9.71 8.22 -33.81
CA TRP A 132 -10.91 8.28 -34.62
C TRP A 132 -11.08 9.69 -35.18
N GLN A 133 -11.82 9.80 -36.28
CA GLN A 133 -12.31 11.09 -36.75
C GLN A 133 -13.81 11.05 -36.95
N GLU A 134 -14.50 11.98 -36.31
CA GLU A 134 -15.94 12.18 -36.48
C GLU A 134 -16.23 12.70 -37.88
N LYS A 135 -17.19 12.09 -38.58
CA LYS A 135 -17.55 12.46 -39.96
C LYS A 135 -18.22 13.82 -40.06
N GLU A 136 -19.03 14.20 -39.07
CA GLU A 136 -19.81 15.43 -39.12
C GLU A 136 -19.00 16.66 -38.71
N THR A 137 -18.24 16.54 -37.64
CA THR A 137 -17.48 17.65 -37.03
C THR A 137 -16.05 17.74 -37.55
N GLU A 138 -15.55 16.67 -38.17
CA GLU A 138 -14.12 16.45 -38.44
C GLU A 138 -13.24 16.52 -37.17
N ASN A 139 -13.82 16.43 -35.97
CA ASN A 139 -13.05 16.38 -34.73
C ASN A 139 -12.26 15.06 -34.64
N THR A 140 -11.11 15.12 -33.98
CA THR A 140 -10.34 13.92 -33.66
C THR A 140 -10.73 13.42 -32.29
N VAL A 141 -11.04 12.13 -32.18
CA VAL A 141 -11.31 11.49 -30.88
C VAL A 141 -10.18 10.53 -30.57
N LEU A 142 -9.49 10.78 -29.47
CA LEU A 142 -8.48 9.91 -28.89
C LEU A 142 -9.13 9.06 -27.82
N GLN A 143 -9.07 7.75 -27.97
CA GLN A 143 -9.62 6.80 -27.01
C GLN A 143 -8.48 5.98 -26.40
N PHE A 144 -8.29 6.14 -25.11
CA PHE A 144 -7.24 5.53 -24.31
C PHE A 144 -7.78 4.29 -23.61
N PHE A 145 -6.99 3.22 -23.62
CA PHE A 145 -7.29 1.95 -22.99
C PHE A 145 -6.12 1.54 -22.10
N ASP A 146 -6.36 1.39 -20.79
CA ASP A 146 -5.44 0.71 -19.87
C ASP A 146 -5.81 -0.77 -19.79
N ILE A 147 -4.95 -1.60 -20.39
CA ILE A 147 -5.14 -3.04 -20.48
C ILE A 147 -4.18 -3.73 -19.51
N SER A 148 -4.70 -4.42 -18.51
CA SER A 148 -3.93 -5.36 -17.70
C SER A 148 -4.09 -6.80 -18.18
N TYR A 149 -3.00 -7.56 -18.08
CA TYR A 149 -2.95 -9.02 -18.23
C TYR A 149 -2.69 -9.71 -16.89
N THR A 150 -2.83 -9.00 -15.78
CA THR A 150 -2.90 -9.59 -14.45
C THR A 150 -4.34 -10.01 -14.14
N GLU A 151 -4.63 -10.36 -12.89
CA GLU A 151 -5.99 -10.71 -12.46
C GLU A 151 -7.03 -9.59 -12.68
N ASN A 152 -6.59 -8.33 -12.78
CA ASN A 152 -7.46 -7.15 -12.90
C ASN A 152 -8.02 -6.92 -14.33
N GLY A 153 -7.47 -7.60 -15.35
CA GLY A 153 -7.96 -7.47 -16.74
C GLY A 153 -7.97 -6.04 -17.31
N PHE A 154 -8.95 -5.74 -18.16
CA PHE A 154 -9.18 -4.42 -18.73
C PHE A 154 -9.62 -3.42 -17.63
N LYS A 155 -8.80 -2.40 -17.37
CA LYS A 155 -8.94 -1.50 -16.22
C LYS A 155 -9.74 -0.24 -16.50
N ASP A 156 -9.35 0.52 -17.53
CA ASP A 156 -9.94 1.84 -17.77
C ASP A 156 -10.04 2.17 -19.27
N CYS A 157 -11.03 2.99 -19.61
CA CYS A 157 -11.26 3.54 -20.94
C CYS A 157 -11.64 5.02 -20.86
N LYS A 158 -10.87 5.89 -21.52
CA LYS A 158 -11.12 7.33 -21.55
C LYS A 158 -11.14 7.85 -22.98
N SER A 159 -12.06 8.75 -23.30
CA SER A 159 -12.14 9.41 -24.61
C SER A 159 -11.91 10.91 -24.46
N ILE A 160 -11.06 11.48 -25.31
CA ILE A 160 -10.80 12.92 -25.42
C ILE A 160 -11.11 13.35 -26.85
N THR A 161 -11.95 14.36 -27.00
CA THR A 161 -12.27 14.96 -28.30
C THR A 161 -11.48 16.25 -28.47
N ILE A 162 -10.64 16.29 -29.50
CA ILE A 162 -9.80 17.43 -29.86
C ILE A 162 -10.42 18.09 -31.10
N GLN A 163 -10.71 19.39 -30.97
CA GLN A 163 -11.14 20.20 -32.11
C GLN A 163 -9.98 20.34 -33.09
N LYS A 164 -10.29 20.45 -34.38
CA LYS A 164 -9.37 20.33 -35.54
C LYS A 164 -8.09 21.20 -35.47
N ASP A 165 -7.15 20.81 -34.62
CA ASP A 165 -5.80 21.36 -34.45
C ASP A 165 -4.80 20.20 -34.44
N GLU A 166 -4.07 20.04 -35.55
CA GLU A 166 -3.07 18.98 -35.70
C GLU A 166 -1.91 19.13 -34.71
N GLN A 167 -1.62 20.34 -34.23
CA GLN A 167 -0.55 20.57 -33.25
C GLN A 167 -0.91 20.05 -31.87
N GLU A 168 -2.17 20.20 -31.45
CA GLU A 168 -2.67 19.70 -30.17
C GLU A 168 -2.67 18.16 -30.15
N ILE A 169 -3.05 17.53 -31.26
CA ILE A 169 -2.97 16.06 -31.43
C ILE A 169 -1.52 15.58 -31.34
N GLU A 170 -0.59 16.27 -31.99
CA GLU A 170 0.83 15.90 -31.96
C GLU A 170 1.44 16.09 -30.57
N GLN A 171 1.04 17.13 -29.83
CA GLN A 171 1.43 17.34 -28.44
C GLN A 171 0.94 16.21 -27.54
N VAL A 172 -0.35 15.86 -27.59
CA VAL A 172 -0.91 14.75 -26.80
C VAL A 172 -0.23 13.43 -27.15
N LEU A 173 0.00 13.14 -28.44
CA LEU A 173 0.71 11.93 -28.84
C LEU A 173 2.18 11.93 -28.38
N ASN A 174 2.85 13.08 -28.35
CA ASN A 174 4.22 13.18 -27.86
C ASN A 174 4.31 13.01 -26.34
N GLU A 175 3.40 13.62 -25.58
CA GLU A 175 3.29 13.44 -24.13
C GLU A 175 3.02 11.99 -23.76
N VAL A 176 2.10 11.35 -24.49
CA VAL A 176 1.78 9.95 -24.28
C VAL A 176 2.93 9.05 -24.72
N ASN A 177 3.63 9.34 -25.82
CA ASN A 177 4.85 8.61 -26.20
C ASN A 177 5.98 8.75 -25.17
N MET A 178 6.12 9.93 -24.56
CA MET A 178 7.08 10.18 -23.48
C MET A 178 6.73 9.40 -22.21
N SER A 179 5.44 9.23 -21.93
CA SER A 179 4.94 8.54 -20.74
C SER A 179 4.91 7.01 -20.90
N LEU A 180 4.59 6.51 -22.10
CA LEU A 180 4.40 5.08 -22.37
C LEU A 180 5.69 4.34 -22.78
N GLY A 181 6.75 5.06 -23.12
CA GLY A 181 7.98 4.49 -23.66
C GLY A 181 7.78 3.88 -25.06
N SER A 182 8.31 4.52 -26.11
CA SER A 182 8.35 3.99 -27.49
C SER A 182 7.03 3.35 -27.99
N ALA A 183 5.91 4.07 -27.92
CA ALA A 183 4.67 3.55 -28.49
C ALA A 183 4.83 3.37 -30.01
N PHE A 184 4.15 2.38 -30.58
CA PHE A 184 4.24 2.10 -32.01
C PHE A 184 2.89 1.75 -32.61
N LYS A 185 2.79 1.95 -33.92
CA LYS A 185 1.54 1.79 -34.66
C LYS A 185 1.14 0.32 -34.80
N ILE A 186 -0.12 -0.01 -34.54
CA ILE A 186 -0.74 -1.31 -34.82
C ILE A 186 -1.94 -1.16 -35.76
N SER A 187 -2.39 -2.27 -36.33
CA SER A 187 -3.61 -2.29 -37.13
C SER A 187 -4.85 -2.25 -36.25
N TYR A 188 -5.97 -1.78 -36.82
CA TYR A 188 -7.27 -1.81 -36.15
C TYR A 188 -7.65 -3.21 -35.67
N LYS A 189 -7.45 -4.21 -36.53
CA LYS A 189 -7.66 -5.63 -36.23
C LYS A 189 -6.84 -6.10 -35.02
N GLU A 190 -5.58 -5.68 -34.90
CA GLU A 190 -4.73 -6.01 -33.75
C GLU A 190 -5.24 -5.31 -32.48
N ALA A 191 -5.65 -4.05 -32.58
CA ALA A 191 -6.14 -3.29 -31.43
C ALA A 191 -7.44 -3.86 -30.86
N VAL A 192 -8.43 -4.13 -31.72
CA VAL A 192 -9.69 -4.78 -31.33
C VAL A 192 -9.43 -6.14 -30.70
N TYR A 193 -8.51 -6.93 -31.27
CA TYR A 193 -8.13 -8.22 -30.69
C TYR A 193 -7.61 -8.10 -29.26
N LEU A 194 -6.78 -7.09 -28.96
CA LEU A 194 -6.22 -6.89 -27.62
C LEU A 194 -7.29 -6.47 -26.60
N ILE A 195 -8.19 -5.56 -26.97
CA ILE A 195 -9.33 -5.14 -26.13
C ILE A 195 -10.24 -6.34 -25.83
N GLN A 196 -10.52 -7.17 -26.83
CA GLN A 196 -11.33 -8.38 -26.64
C GLN A 196 -10.62 -9.46 -25.83
N GLU A 197 -9.29 -9.58 -25.95
CA GLU A 197 -8.50 -10.52 -25.16
C GLU A 197 -8.48 -10.11 -23.68
N SER A 198 -8.32 -8.82 -23.38
CA SER A 198 -8.34 -8.31 -22.01
C SER A 198 -9.73 -8.38 -21.38
N ALA A 199 -10.79 -8.00 -22.10
CA ALA A 199 -12.16 -8.10 -21.61
C ALA A 199 -12.56 -9.54 -21.24
N LYS A 200 -11.98 -10.57 -21.90
CA LYS A 200 -12.19 -11.97 -21.51
C LYS A 200 -11.60 -12.29 -20.14
N ILE A 201 -10.51 -11.63 -19.75
CA ILE A 201 -9.92 -11.78 -18.41
C ILE A 201 -10.90 -11.25 -17.37
N ASN A 202 -11.51 -10.07 -17.58
CA ASN A 202 -12.54 -9.55 -16.69
C ASN A 202 -13.67 -10.57 -16.51
N VAL A 203 -14.20 -11.11 -17.62
CA VAL A 203 -15.27 -12.12 -17.57
C VAL A 203 -14.84 -13.40 -16.84
N GLN A 204 -13.61 -13.86 -17.05
CA GLN A 204 -13.08 -15.06 -16.38
C GLN A 204 -12.93 -14.87 -14.87
N ASN A 205 -12.64 -13.64 -14.45
CA ASN A 205 -12.37 -13.29 -13.06
C ASN A 205 -13.55 -12.60 -12.37
N ASN A 206 -14.75 -12.58 -12.99
CA ASN A 206 -15.95 -11.89 -12.52
C ASN A 206 -15.73 -10.39 -12.22
N LEU A 207 -14.88 -9.73 -12.99
CA LEU A 207 -14.63 -8.29 -12.89
C LEU A 207 -15.58 -7.50 -13.78
N ILE A 208 -15.96 -6.32 -13.31
CA ILE A 208 -16.75 -5.35 -14.08
C ILE A 208 -15.86 -4.79 -15.21
N LEU A 209 -16.46 -4.51 -16.36
CA LEU A 209 -15.77 -3.82 -17.45
C LEU A 209 -15.69 -2.31 -17.15
N PRO A 210 -14.69 -1.60 -17.70
CA PRO A 210 -14.55 -0.17 -17.47
C PRO A 210 -15.82 0.63 -17.75
N SER A 211 -15.99 1.75 -17.05
CA SER A 211 -17.08 2.68 -17.34
C SER A 211 -17.05 3.17 -18.80
N GLY A 212 -18.16 3.73 -19.30
CA GLY A 212 -18.25 4.15 -20.71
C GLY A 212 -18.33 3.01 -21.73
N LYS A 213 -18.82 1.81 -21.33
CA LYS A 213 -18.99 0.64 -22.21
C LYS A 213 -19.61 0.96 -23.57
N THR A 214 -20.59 1.87 -23.64
CA THR A 214 -21.18 2.34 -24.90
C THR A 214 -20.17 2.82 -25.92
N GLU A 215 -19.09 3.47 -25.48
CA GLU A 215 -18.07 4.05 -26.35
C GLU A 215 -17.18 3.01 -27.04
N TYR A 216 -17.09 1.81 -26.48
CA TYR A 216 -16.23 0.74 -26.99
C TYR A 216 -16.95 -0.61 -27.17
N ASN A 217 -18.26 -0.68 -26.93
CA ASN A 217 -19.07 -1.89 -27.07
C ASN A 217 -19.02 -2.46 -28.49
N GLN A 218 -18.93 -1.58 -29.49
CA GLN A 218 -18.75 -1.99 -30.88
C GLN A 218 -17.47 -2.80 -31.06
N LEU A 219 -16.37 -2.39 -30.44
CA LEU A 219 -15.08 -3.09 -30.48
C LEU A 219 -15.20 -4.47 -29.83
N LEU A 220 -15.97 -4.60 -28.74
CA LEU A 220 -16.23 -5.89 -28.09
C LEU A 220 -17.07 -6.85 -28.94
N LYS A 221 -18.01 -6.32 -29.72
CA LYS A 221 -18.93 -7.10 -30.57
C LYS A 221 -18.34 -7.47 -31.94
N GLU A 222 -17.27 -6.79 -32.38
CA GLU A 222 -16.70 -6.99 -33.70
C GLU A 222 -16.10 -8.39 -33.88
N ARG A 223 -16.27 -8.99 -35.06
CA ARG A 223 -15.72 -10.31 -35.36
C ARG A 223 -14.26 -10.22 -35.79
N VAL A 224 -13.37 -10.14 -34.82
CA VAL A 224 -11.92 -10.12 -35.05
C VAL A 224 -11.28 -11.44 -34.63
N ASN A 225 -10.53 -12.04 -35.55
CA ASN A 225 -9.73 -13.22 -35.26
C ASN A 225 -8.32 -13.08 -35.86
N LEU A 226 -7.32 -13.15 -35.00
CA LEU A 226 -5.92 -13.30 -35.40
C LEU A 226 -5.56 -14.78 -35.48
N THR A 227 -4.88 -15.16 -36.56
CA THR A 227 -4.21 -16.46 -36.71
C THR A 227 -3.13 -16.63 -35.64
N LYS A 228 -2.72 -17.88 -35.37
CA LYS A 228 -1.66 -18.17 -34.40
C LYS A 228 -0.36 -17.41 -34.68
N ASN A 229 0.00 -17.27 -35.96
CA ASN A 229 1.20 -16.55 -36.37
C ASN A 229 1.06 -15.02 -36.20
N GLU A 230 -0.12 -14.45 -36.50
CA GLU A 230 -0.39 -13.03 -36.23
C GLU A 230 -0.31 -12.73 -34.73
N LYS A 231 -0.87 -13.59 -33.87
CA LYS A 231 -0.79 -13.43 -32.41
C LYS A 231 0.66 -13.43 -31.92
N ILE A 232 1.49 -14.36 -32.39
CA ILE A 232 2.91 -14.43 -32.02
C ILE A 232 3.67 -13.17 -32.50
N LYS A 233 3.39 -12.70 -33.72
CA LYS A 233 3.99 -11.48 -34.25
C LYS A 233 3.57 -10.24 -33.46
N LEU A 234 2.28 -10.14 -33.10
CA LEU A 234 1.77 -9.06 -32.29
C LEU A 234 2.45 -9.06 -30.92
N LEU A 235 2.45 -10.20 -30.23
CA LEU A 235 3.11 -10.38 -28.92
C LEU A 235 4.57 -9.95 -28.94
N LYS A 236 5.34 -10.34 -29.97
CA LYS A 236 6.73 -9.90 -30.18
C LYS A 236 6.85 -8.38 -30.30
N ARG A 237 5.93 -7.73 -31.00
CA ARG A 237 5.97 -6.29 -31.26
C ARG A 237 5.61 -5.45 -30.03
N ILE A 238 4.64 -5.92 -29.24
CA ILE A 238 4.14 -5.25 -28.02
C ILE A 238 4.95 -5.57 -26.76
N SER A 239 5.99 -6.40 -26.89
CA SER A 239 6.89 -6.77 -25.80
C SER A 239 8.23 -6.08 -25.99
N GLU A 240 8.91 -5.78 -24.88
CA GLU A 240 10.30 -5.37 -24.92
C GLU A 240 11.18 -6.51 -25.51
N PRO A 241 12.20 -6.18 -26.34
CA PRO A 241 13.11 -7.18 -26.87
C PRO A 241 13.82 -7.97 -25.76
N LEU A 242 13.85 -9.29 -25.90
CA LEU A 242 14.58 -10.19 -25.00
C LEU A 242 16.02 -10.41 -25.50
N ASP A 243 16.73 -9.32 -25.75
CA ASP A 243 18.07 -9.30 -26.35
C ASP A 243 19.20 -9.69 -25.38
N LYS A 244 18.90 -9.75 -24.08
CA LYS A 244 19.82 -10.16 -23.02
C LYS A 244 19.27 -11.31 -22.17
N PRO A 245 20.16 -12.19 -21.63
CA PRO A 245 19.72 -13.34 -20.82
C PRO A 245 18.95 -12.95 -19.56
N TYR A 246 19.44 -11.98 -18.77
CA TYR A 246 18.75 -11.54 -17.55
C TYR A 246 17.35 -10.99 -17.82
N LYS A 247 17.15 -10.20 -18.90
CA LYS A 247 15.82 -9.68 -19.30
C LYS A 247 14.81 -10.80 -19.48
N THR A 248 15.24 -11.89 -20.09
CA THR A 248 14.37 -13.07 -20.31
C THR A 248 13.96 -13.72 -18.99
N VAL A 249 14.87 -13.78 -18.01
CA VAL A 249 14.59 -14.34 -16.68
C VAL A 249 13.68 -13.42 -15.87
N ASN A 250 13.92 -12.11 -15.89
CA ASN A 250 13.05 -11.14 -15.22
C ASN A 250 11.65 -11.12 -15.86
N ALA A 251 11.55 -11.12 -17.19
CA ALA A 251 10.28 -11.25 -17.90
C ALA A 251 9.54 -12.55 -17.55
N PHE A 252 10.27 -13.67 -17.39
CA PHE A 252 9.68 -14.94 -16.97
C PHE A 252 9.10 -14.84 -15.55
N PHE A 253 9.84 -14.27 -14.60
CA PHE A 253 9.35 -14.11 -13.23
C PHE A 253 8.19 -13.11 -13.14
N ASN A 254 8.22 -12.02 -13.90
CA ASN A 254 7.10 -11.09 -13.93
C ASN A 254 5.84 -11.73 -14.51
N ALA A 255 5.99 -12.48 -15.61
CA ALA A 255 4.89 -13.25 -16.18
C ALA A 255 4.36 -14.32 -15.22
N LEU A 256 5.23 -14.94 -14.41
CA LEU A 256 4.84 -15.86 -13.35
C LEU A 256 4.05 -15.15 -12.24
N LYS A 257 4.53 -14.00 -11.75
CA LYS A 257 3.85 -13.16 -10.76
C LYS A 257 2.45 -12.76 -11.21
N ASN A 258 2.31 -12.40 -12.49
CA ASN A 258 1.05 -11.97 -13.09
C ASN A 258 0.16 -13.14 -13.57
N LYS A 259 0.58 -14.40 -13.38
CA LYS A 259 -0.09 -15.62 -13.89
C LYS A 259 -0.35 -15.58 -15.41
N ASP A 260 0.53 -14.92 -16.14
CA ASP A 260 0.38 -14.65 -17.57
C ASP A 260 0.94 -15.77 -18.44
N LEU A 261 0.07 -16.70 -18.82
CA LEU A 261 0.43 -17.86 -19.63
C LEU A 261 0.95 -17.52 -21.03
N GLN A 262 0.59 -16.37 -21.61
CA GLN A 262 1.07 -16.00 -22.94
C GLN A 262 2.49 -15.43 -22.88
N ALA A 263 2.76 -14.58 -21.89
CA ALA A 263 4.10 -14.05 -21.63
C ALA A 263 5.07 -15.16 -21.18
N LEU A 264 4.62 -16.15 -20.39
CA LEU A 264 5.43 -17.33 -20.05
C LEU A 264 5.81 -18.15 -21.29
N LYS A 265 4.87 -18.38 -22.21
CA LYS A 265 5.17 -19.07 -23.49
C LYS A 265 6.13 -18.27 -24.38
N TYR A 266 6.20 -16.96 -24.19
CA TYR A 266 7.10 -16.11 -24.93
C TYR A 266 8.55 -16.25 -24.45
N THR A 267 8.75 -16.41 -23.14
CA THR A 267 10.07 -16.52 -22.51
C THR A 267 10.63 -17.96 -22.51
N THR A 268 9.77 -18.98 -22.66
CA THR A 268 10.15 -20.40 -22.74
C THR A 268 9.30 -21.21 -23.72
N ASN A 269 9.95 -22.12 -24.45
CA ASN A 269 9.27 -23.05 -25.36
C ASN A 269 8.83 -24.36 -24.68
N ASP A 270 9.17 -24.57 -23.41
CA ASP A 270 8.91 -25.83 -22.70
C ASP A 270 7.71 -25.68 -21.75
N LYS A 271 6.56 -26.21 -22.19
CA LYS A 271 5.30 -26.17 -21.42
C LYS A 271 5.38 -26.87 -20.06
N PRO A 272 5.90 -28.12 -19.96
CA PRO A 272 6.13 -28.76 -18.67
C PRO A 272 6.89 -27.90 -17.66
N ILE A 273 7.90 -27.15 -18.11
CA ILE A 273 8.77 -26.37 -17.23
C ILE A 273 8.00 -25.30 -16.44
N TYR A 274 7.20 -24.44 -17.09
CA TYR A 274 6.50 -23.38 -16.37
C TYR A 274 5.25 -23.89 -15.65
N MET A 275 4.55 -24.89 -16.18
CA MET A 275 3.36 -25.44 -15.54
C MET A 275 3.65 -26.05 -14.17
N ASN A 276 4.82 -26.67 -13.99
CA ASN A 276 5.21 -27.21 -12.68
C ASN A 276 5.50 -26.10 -11.66
N ILE A 277 6.03 -24.96 -12.13
CA ILE A 277 6.33 -23.81 -11.28
C ILE A 277 5.04 -23.09 -10.89
N ILE A 278 4.12 -22.86 -11.84
CA ILE A 278 2.79 -22.30 -11.54
C ILE A 278 2.05 -23.15 -10.51
N LYS A 279 2.04 -24.48 -10.67
CA LYS A 279 1.38 -25.38 -9.70
C LYS A 279 1.98 -25.31 -8.29
N LYS A 280 3.26 -24.95 -8.18
CA LYS A 280 3.95 -24.80 -6.89
C LYS A 280 3.60 -23.46 -6.23
N TYR A 281 3.22 -22.47 -7.03
CA TYR A 281 2.87 -21.11 -6.61
C TYR A 281 1.40 -20.86 -6.94
N ASP A 282 0.55 -21.63 -6.24
CA ASP A 282 -0.90 -21.47 -6.28
C ASP A 282 -1.35 -20.12 -5.67
N ASP A 283 -2.66 -19.92 -5.55
CA ASP A 283 -3.25 -18.64 -5.17
C ASP A 283 -2.77 -18.09 -3.81
N ASN A 284 -2.17 -18.93 -2.96
CA ASN A 284 -1.71 -18.54 -1.62
C ASN A 284 -0.23 -18.11 -1.58
N ASN A 285 0.45 -18.05 -2.73
CA ASN A 285 1.87 -17.70 -2.80
C ASN A 285 2.07 -16.38 -3.58
N TYR A 286 2.41 -15.31 -2.87
CA TYR A 286 2.63 -13.98 -3.46
C TYR A 286 4.12 -13.71 -3.69
N ILE A 287 4.50 -13.38 -4.94
CA ILE A 287 5.90 -13.04 -5.29
C ILE A 287 6.15 -11.57 -4.97
N MET A 288 6.94 -11.31 -3.94
CA MET A 288 7.26 -9.95 -3.48
C MET A 288 8.52 -9.36 -4.13
N LYS A 289 9.47 -10.22 -4.53
CA LYS A 289 10.72 -9.78 -5.16
C LYS A 289 11.30 -10.85 -6.05
N PHE A 290 11.95 -10.44 -7.12
CA PHE A 290 12.80 -11.30 -7.93
C PHE A 290 13.92 -10.52 -8.59
N ASN A 291 15.08 -11.15 -8.73
CA ASN A 291 16.19 -10.57 -9.47
C ASN A 291 17.20 -11.64 -9.93
N VAL A 292 18.02 -11.29 -10.91
CA VAL A 292 19.18 -12.04 -11.37
C VAL A 292 20.38 -11.74 -10.49
N LYS A 293 21.04 -12.80 -9.99
CA LYS A 293 22.28 -12.71 -9.19
C LYS A 293 23.55 -12.71 -10.04
N GLY A 294 23.47 -13.25 -11.24
CA GLY A 294 24.62 -13.31 -12.13
C GLY A 294 24.47 -14.32 -13.25
N GLU A 295 25.38 -14.22 -14.20
CA GLU A 295 25.38 -14.99 -15.44
C GLU A 295 26.71 -15.70 -15.64
N SER A 296 26.66 -16.83 -16.33
CA SER A 296 27.86 -17.59 -16.71
C SER A 296 27.68 -18.18 -18.09
N VAL A 297 28.64 -17.93 -18.98
CA VAL A 297 28.62 -18.46 -20.35
C VAL A 297 28.93 -19.95 -20.33
N LEU A 298 28.16 -20.72 -21.09
CA LEU A 298 28.36 -22.16 -21.29
C LEU A 298 28.75 -22.45 -22.73
N LYS A 299 29.22 -23.67 -23.01
CA LYS A 299 29.53 -24.12 -24.38
C LYS A 299 28.34 -24.03 -25.34
N LYS A 300 27.11 -24.09 -24.83
CA LYS A 300 25.86 -24.02 -25.60
C LYS A 300 24.83 -23.16 -24.85
N GLY A 301 25.05 -21.85 -24.86
CA GLY A 301 24.13 -20.86 -24.27
C GLY A 301 24.66 -20.23 -22.98
N VAL A 302 23.75 -19.69 -22.18
CA VAL A 302 24.07 -18.97 -20.93
C VAL A 302 23.33 -19.61 -19.77
N LYS A 303 24.00 -19.66 -18.62
CA LYS A 303 23.39 -20.01 -17.36
C LYS A 303 23.19 -18.75 -16.52
N VAL A 304 21.95 -18.46 -16.17
CA VAL A 304 21.58 -17.35 -15.30
C VAL A 304 21.16 -17.88 -13.93
N LYS A 305 21.73 -17.32 -12.87
CA LYS A 305 21.32 -17.57 -11.50
C LYS A 305 20.38 -16.46 -11.07
N ALA A 306 19.22 -16.82 -10.53
CA ALA A 306 18.25 -15.84 -10.07
C ALA A 306 17.56 -16.32 -8.80
N TYR A 307 16.79 -15.43 -8.18
CA TYR A 307 16.04 -15.72 -6.97
C TYR A 307 14.70 -14.99 -6.98
N LEU A 308 13.79 -15.47 -6.15
CA LEU A 308 12.56 -14.78 -5.82
C LEU A 308 12.22 -14.96 -4.34
N PHE A 309 11.50 -13.99 -3.78
CA PHE A 309 10.96 -14.01 -2.42
C PHE A 309 9.46 -14.24 -2.53
N ILE A 310 8.96 -15.19 -1.75
CA ILE A 310 7.57 -15.61 -1.75
C ILE A 310 7.04 -15.44 -0.35
N ASP A 311 5.91 -14.78 -0.24
CA ASP A 311 5.07 -14.79 0.93
C ASP A 311 4.02 -15.90 0.78
N ASN A 312 3.91 -16.77 1.78
CA ASN A 312 2.93 -17.85 1.82
C ASN A 312 1.97 -17.74 3.03
N GLU A 313 1.62 -16.50 3.41
CA GLU A 313 0.76 -16.10 4.54
C GLU A 313 1.41 -16.26 5.92
N TYR A 314 2.32 -17.22 6.08
CA TYR A 314 2.92 -17.55 7.38
C TYR A 314 4.40 -17.22 7.50
N TYR A 315 5.13 -17.17 6.39
CA TYR A 315 6.56 -16.89 6.37
C TYR A 315 7.07 -16.51 4.98
N LEU A 316 8.25 -15.91 4.94
CA LEU A 316 8.90 -15.57 3.68
C LEU A 316 9.91 -16.64 3.27
N ASN A 317 9.78 -17.10 2.04
CA ASN A 317 10.72 -18.04 1.45
C ASN A 317 11.54 -17.36 0.36
N LYS A 318 12.85 -17.54 0.41
CA LYS A 318 13.73 -17.19 -0.69
C LYS A 318 14.08 -18.44 -1.49
N VAL A 319 13.63 -18.45 -2.75
CA VAL A 319 13.85 -19.55 -3.68
C VAL A 319 14.90 -19.15 -4.69
N THR A 320 15.84 -20.05 -4.96
CA THR A 320 16.94 -19.81 -5.92
C THR A 320 16.87 -20.77 -7.10
N TYR A 321 17.14 -20.24 -8.29
CA TYR A 321 17.01 -20.93 -9.56
C TYR A 321 18.27 -20.81 -10.42
N ASP A 322 18.57 -21.89 -11.12
CA ASP A 322 19.44 -21.90 -12.29
C ASP A 322 18.58 -21.97 -13.56
N PHE A 323 18.71 -20.98 -14.43
CA PHE A 323 18.13 -20.95 -15.76
C PHE A 323 19.20 -21.27 -16.80
N MET A 324 18.85 -22.10 -17.78
CA MET A 324 19.70 -22.38 -18.94
C MET A 324 19.02 -21.79 -20.17
N LEU A 325 19.67 -20.84 -20.83
CA LEU A 325 19.12 -20.10 -21.96
C LEU A 325 19.93 -20.35 -23.23
N SER A 326 19.27 -20.21 -24.38
CA SER A 326 19.92 -20.14 -25.68
C SER A 326 19.38 -18.97 -26.48
N GLU A 327 20.25 -18.39 -27.30
CA GLU A 327 19.87 -17.34 -28.25
C GLU A 327 19.33 -17.95 -29.55
N LYS A 328 18.27 -17.35 -30.09
CA LYS A 328 17.73 -17.63 -31.42
C LYS A 328 17.25 -16.34 -32.06
N SER A 329 17.83 -15.99 -33.20
CA SER A 329 17.45 -14.80 -33.98
C SER A 329 17.55 -13.49 -33.18
N GLY A 330 18.57 -13.33 -32.33
CA GLY A 330 18.79 -12.13 -31.53
C GLY A 330 17.98 -12.05 -30.23
N GLU A 331 17.22 -13.11 -29.88
CA GLU A 331 16.45 -13.18 -28.64
C GLU A 331 16.85 -14.40 -27.82
N TRP A 332 16.82 -14.26 -26.50
CA TRP A 332 17.10 -15.32 -25.55
C TRP A 332 15.83 -16.05 -25.13
N TYR A 333 15.95 -17.36 -24.96
CA TYR A 333 14.85 -18.24 -24.54
C TYR A 333 15.33 -19.18 -23.45
N ILE A 334 14.47 -19.41 -22.45
CA ILE A 334 14.72 -20.38 -21.39
C ILE A 334 14.46 -21.80 -21.93
N ASN A 335 15.48 -22.65 -21.84
CA ASN A 335 15.40 -24.07 -22.22
C ASN A 335 15.23 -24.99 -21.02
N LYS A 336 15.77 -24.59 -19.86
CA LYS A 336 15.72 -25.39 -18.64
C LYS A 336 15.69 -24.51 -17.41
N ILE A 337 14.87 -24.87 -16.45
CA ILE A 337 14.84 -24.27 -15.11
C ILE A 337 15.18 -25.37 -14.11
N LYS A 338 16.08 -25.07 -13.17
CA LYS A 338 16.40 -25.95 -12.04
C LYS A 338 16.34 -25.16 -10.74
N GLU A 339 15.39 -25.49 -9.90
CA GLU A 339 15.37 -25.03 -8.51
C GLU A 339 16.58 -25.59 -7.76
N LYS A 340 17.20 -24.75 -6.92
CA LYS A 340 18.42 -25.09 -6.19
C LYS A 340 18.21 -25.19 -4.71
N ASN A 341 17.58 -24.17 -4.14
CA ASN A 341 17.36 -24.09 -2.73
C ASN A 341 16.10 -23.29 -2.48
N THR A 342 15.33 -23.72 -1.48
CA THR A 342 14.26 -22.98 -0.85
C THR A 342 14.65 -22.89 0.62
N HIS A 343 14.80 -21.66 1.11
CA HIS A 343 15.02 -21.43 2.53
C HIS A 343 13.96 -20.45 3.01
N LYS A 344 13.37 -20.82 4.15
CA LYS A 344 12.63 -19.87 4.97
C LYS A 344 13.63 -18.83 5.47
N LEU A 345 13.32 -17.56 5.29
CA LEU A 345 14.14 -16.46 5.80
C LEU A 345 14.15 -16.54 7.33
N SER A 346 15.28 -16.19 7.95
CA SER A 346 15.31 -16.02 9.41
C SER A 346 14.39 -14.87 9.83
N GLN A 347 14.01 -14.80 11.10
CA GLN A 347 13.20 -13.68 11.59
C GLN A 347 13.89 -12.32 11.34
N ASP A 348 15.22 -12.27 11.42
CA ASP A 348 15.98 -11.04 11.13
C ASP A 348 15.98 -10.70 9.64
N GLU A 349 16.09 -11.70 8.75
CA GLU A 349 16.00 -11.49 7.30
C GLU A 349 14.58 -11.12 6.86
N GLU A 350 13.56 -11.73 7.48
CA GLU A 350 12.15 -11.36 7.30
C GLU A 350 11.91 -9.95 7.79
N LYS A 351 12.44 -9.58 8.96
CA LYS A 351 12.36 -8.22 9.50
C LYS A 351 13.06 -7.24 8.57
N GLU A 352 14.31 -7.46 8.18
CA GLU A 352 14.99 -6.61 7.20
C GLU A 352 14.16 -6.44 5.91
N TYR A 353 13.43 -7.48 5.49
CA TYR A 353 12.56 -7.44 4.32
C TYR A 353 11.14 -6.87 4.55
N LEU A 354 10.58 -6.91 5.75
CA LEU A 354 9.20 -6.48 6.03
C LEU A 354 9.11 -5.23 6.91
N SER A 355 10.16 -4.92 7.69
CA SER A 355 10.23 -3.89 8.72
C SER A 355 10.49 -2.49 8.16
N GLN A 356 10.03 -2.20 6.96
CA GLN A 356 9.98 -0.81 6.55
C GLN A 356 8.77 -0.20 7.24
N ASP A 357 9.03 0.54 8.31
CA ASP A 357 8.01 1.35 8.94
C ASP A 357 7.51 2.37 7.92
N PHE A 358 6.19 2.45 7.77
CA PHE A 358 5.54 3.46 6.97
C PHE A 358 5.43 4.72 7.82
N VAL A 359 5.87 5.83 7.26
CA VAL A 359 5.50 7.15 7.74
C VAL A 359 4.06 7.39 7.32
N VAL A 360 3.17 7.41 8.30
CA VAL A 360 1.75 7.69 8.14
C VAL A 360 1.47 9.12 8.56
N LYS A 361 0.75 9.87 7.73
CA LYS A 361 0.22 11.19 8.09
C LYS A 361 -1.29 11.18 7.94
N VAL A 362 -1.98 11.59 8.99
CA VAL A 362 -3.45 11.62 9.06
C VAL A 362 -3.89 13.07 9.10
N TYR A 363 -4.72 13.47 8.13
CA TYR A 363 -5.31 14.80 8.04
C TYR A 363 -6.82 14.69 8.26
N ASN A 364 -7.38 15.60 9.05
CA ASN A 364 -8.82 15.79 9.10
C ASN A 364 -9.28 16.57 7.87
N ILE A 365 -10.36 16.11 7.26
CA ILE A 365 -10.99 16.74 6.11
C ILE A 365 -11.93 17.84 6.61
N ASN A 366 -11.75 19.06 6.10
CA ASN A 366 -12.66 20.19 6.35
C ASN A 366 -13.63 20.41 5.17
N ASP A 367 -13.22 20.04 3.95
CA ASP A 367 -13.99 20.19 2.71
C ASP A 367 -13.67 19.01 1.76
N GLU A 368 -14.57 18.02 1.70
CA GLU A 368 -14.38 16.78 0.94
C GLU A 368 -14.35 17.02 -0.58
N ASP A 369 -15.26 17.87 -1.08
CA ASP A 369 -15.37 18.21 -2.50
C ASP A 369 -14.03 18.78 -3.01
N GLN A 370 -13.41 19.66 -2.22
CA GLN A 370 -12.12 20.25 -2.58
C GLN A 370 -10.95 19.28 -2.46
N ILE A 371 -11.00 18.24 -1.62
CA ILE A 371 -9.99 17.17 -1.61
C ILE A 371 -10.06 16.37 -2.90
N MET A 372 -11.27 15.98 -3.31
CA MET A 372 -11.45 15.25 -4.56
C MET A 372 -10.91 16.06 -5.74
N GLU A 373 -11.25 17.35 -5.83
CA GLU A 373 -10.85 18.21 -6.94
C GLU A 373 -9.36 18.59 -6.92
N ASN A 374 -8.80 18.93 -5.75
CA ASN A 374 -7.44 19.46 -5.68
C ASN A 374 -6.37 18.42 -5.40
N VAL A 375 -6.73 17.30 -4.77
CA VAL A 375 -5.82 16.21 -4.43
C VAL A 375 -6.00 15.08 -5.43
N PHE A 376 -7.15 14.40 -5.45
CA PHE A 376 -7.31 13.16 -6.23
C PHE A 376 -7.33 13.37 -7.73
N LEU A 377 -8.01 14.41 -8.25
CA LEU A 377 -8.01 14.69 -9.69
C LEU A 377 -6.67 15.22 -10.24
N ASN A 378 -5.76 15.68 -9.37
CA ASN A 378 -4.43 16.19 -9.76
C ASN A 378 -3.26 15.29 -9.33
N LEU A 379 -3.55 14.09 -8.81
CA LEU A 379 -2.51 13.08 -8.58
C LEU A 379 -2.25 12.38 -9.92
N ASP A 380 -1.01 12.46 -10.41
CA ASP A 380 -0.54 11.66 -11.55
C ASP A 380 -0.49 10.18 -11.12
N GLY A 381 -1.61 9.47 -11.23
CA GLY A 381 -1.76 8.05 -10.89
C GLY A 381 -3.22 7.62 -10.77
N GLU A 382 -3.57 6.43 -11.28
CA GLU A 382 -4.92 5.86 -11.16
C GLU A 382 -5.26 5.51 -9.69
N PHE A 383 -6.41 5.97 -9.21
CA PHE A 383 -7.01 5.57 -7.94
C PHE A 383 -8.20 4.66 -8.17
N ASP A 384 -8.28 3.58 -7.39
CA ASP A 384 -9.49 2.79 -7.19
C ASP A 384 -10.07 3.18 -5.82
N LEU A 385 -11.32 3.65 -5.80
CA LEU A 385 -12.00 4.19 -4.60
C LEU A 385 -12.78 3.12 -3.82
N GLU A 386 -12.75 1.87 -4.25
CA GLU A 386 -13.32 0.73 -3.54
C GLU A 386 -12.22 -0.31 -3.34
N ALA A 387 -12.08 -0.82 -2.12
CA ALA A 387 -11.00 -1.68 -1.67
C ALA A 387 -10.59 -2.79 -2.66
N THR A 388 -9.41 -2.67 -3.30
CA THR A 388 -8.27 -3.61 -3.19
C THR A 388 -7.14 -3.24 -4.18
N MET A 389 -6.00 -2.83 -3.60
CA MET A 389 -4.66 -2.65 -4.18
C MET A 389 -4.38 -1.49 -5.17
N PRO A 390 -3.44 -0.57 -4.84
CA PRO A 390 -2.96 0.41 -5.80
C PRO A 390 -2.03 -0.24 -6.83
N LYS A 391 -2.21 0.10 -8.11
CA LYS A 391 -1.17 -0.04 -9.13
C LYS A 391 -1.08 1.23 -9.95
N CYS A 392 -0.35 2.22 -9.43
CA CYS A 392 0.24 3.25 -10.27
C CYS A 392 1.24 2.59 -11.21
N ILE A 393 1.11 2.79 -12.51
CA ILE A 393 2.23 2.57 -13.43
C ILE A 393 3.07 3.83 -13.36
N GLU A 394 3.98 3.86 -12.39
CA GLU A 394 5.03 4.87 -12.37
C GLU A 394 6.13 4.47 -13.35
N LYS A 395 6.87 5.48 -13.84
CA LYS A 395 8.03 5.40 -14.74
C LYS A 395 9.08 4.32 -14.39
N ASN A 396 9.04 3.78 -13.17
CA ASN A 396 9.90 2.70 -12.67
C ASN A 396 9.51 1.29 -13.18
N ASP A 397 8.28 1.05 -13.66
CA ASP A 397 7.87 -0.28 -14.17
C ASP A 397 8.69 -0.73 -15.38
N LEU A 398 9.17 0.24 -16.20
CA LEU A 398 10.04 -0.03 -17.34
C LEU A 398 11.37 -0.70 -16.93
N ASP A 399 11.80 -0.51 -15.68
CA ASP A 399 13.04 -1.10 -15.17
C ASP A 399 12.84 -2.52 -14.64
N ILE A 400 11.62 -3.05 -14.52
CA ILE A 400 11.40 -4.41 -13.98
C ILE A 400 12.11 -5.48 -14.82
N ILE A 401 12.08 -5.33 -16.15
CA ILE A 401 12.76 -6.26 -17.06
C ILE A 401 14.28 -6.11 -16.95
N GLU A 402 14.77 -4.90 -16.74
CA GLU A 402 16.21 -4.61 -16.64
C GLU A 402 16.79 -5.05 -15.28
N ASN A 403 16.14 -4.66 -14.19
CA ASN A 403 16.68 -4.69 -12.82
C ASN A 403 15.96 -5.69 -11.90
N GLY A 404 14.89 -6.34 -12.36
CA GLY A 404 14.05 -7.19 -11.52
C GLY A 404 12.97 -6.40 -10.80
N PHE A 405 12.22 -7.07 -9.94
CA PHE A 405 11.12 -6.47 -9.17
C PHE A 405 11.44 -6.57 -7.69
N ASP A 406 11.21 -5.50 -6.96
CA ASP A 406 11.20 -5.49 -5.49
C ASP A 406 10.01 -4.65 -5.05
N GLU A 407 8.96 -5.27 -4.51
CA GLU A 407 7.75 -4.56 -4.10
C GLU A 407 8.04 -3.32 -3.22
N LYS A 408 9.12 -3.35 -2.43
CA LYS A 408 9.55 -2.19 -1.63
C LYS A 408 9.85 -0.95 -2.48
N GLU A 409 10.42 -1.13 -3.67
CA GLU A 409 10.87 -0.05 -4.55
C GLU A 409 9.71 0.52 -5.41
N PHE A 410 8.56 -0.15 -5.45
CA PHE A 410 7.43 0.22 -6.32
C PHE A 410 6.28 0.94 -5.59
N VAL A 411 6.15 0.80 -4.26
CA VAL A 411 5.13 1.56 -3.48
C VAL A 411 5.76 2.82 -2.90
N LYS A 412 5.69 3.94 -3.62
CA LYS A 412 6.21 5.23 -3.11
C LYS A 412 5.31 5.86 -2.06
N CYS A 413 4.00 5.79 -2.23
CA CYS A 413 3.03 6.34 -1.29
C CYS A 413 1.66 5.71 -1.53
N ILE A 414 0.96 5.38 -0.45
CA ILE A 414 -0.43 4.92 -0.43
C ILE A 414 -1.25 6.09 0.09
N TYR A 415 -2.32 6.46 -0.62
CA TYR A 415 -3.27 7.46 -0.15
C TYR A 415 -4.60 6.78 0.15
N VAL A 416 -5.21 7.12 1.28
CA VAL A 416 -6.52 6.62 1.70
C VAL A 416 -7.40 7.81 2.02
N LEU A 417 -8.60 7.80 1.45
CA LEU A 417 -9.65 8.74 1.79
C LEU A 417 -10.74 7.99 2.55
N THR A 418 -11.06 8.50 3.73
CA THR A 418 -12.22 8.07 4.52
C THR A 418 -13.20 9.23 4.58
N GLU A 419 -14.40 9.01 5.12
CA GLU A 419 -15.42 10.07 5.26
C GLU A 419 -14.91 11.31 6.02
N LYS A 420 -13.90 11.17 6.89
CA LYS A 420 -13.43 12.25 7.77
C LYS A 420 -11.94 12.52 7.69
N GLN A 421 -11.17 11.62 7.10
CA GLN A 421 -9.71 11.66 7.13
C GLN A 421 -9.12 11.40 5.75
N PHE A 422 -8.15 12.24 5.39
CA PHE A 422 -7.22 11.98 4.31
C PHE A 422 -5.91 11.48 4.91
N ILE A 423 -5.44 10.34 4.45
CA ILE A 423 -4.27 9.66 5.01
C ILE A 423 -3.31 9.40 3.87
N PHE A 424 -2.03 9.65 4.10
CA PHE A 424 -1.00 9.10 3.22
C PHE A 424 0.02 8.30 4.03
N MET A 425 0.53 7.24 3.43
CA MET A 425 1.41 6.26 4.04
C MET A 425 2.54 5.99 3.08
N THR A 426 3.77 6.26 3.48
CA THR A 426 4.94 6.04 2.62
C THR A 426 6.04 5.34 3.38
N PRO A 427 6.74 4.39 2.75
CA PRO A 427 7.91 3.78 3.35
C PRO A 427 9.16 4.68 3.26
N TYR A 428 9.05 5.89 2.68
CA TYR A 428 10.15 6.83 2.46
C TYR A 428 9.92 8.15 3.18
N GLU A 429 10.75 8.45 4.17
CA GLU A 429 10.64 9.65 4.99
C GLU A 429 10.77 10.95 4.17
N GLU A 430 11.67 11.00 3.20
CA GLU A 430 11.85 12.13 2.28
C GLU A 430 10.60 12.41 1.42
N VAL A 431 9.87 11.36 1.03
CA VAL A 431 8.59 11.48 0.31
C VAL A 431 7.54 12.02 1.27
N ALA A 432 7.48 11.51 2.50
CA ALA A 432 6.57 12.00 3.53
C ALA A 432 6.77 13.48 3.84
N GLU A 433 8.01 13.94 3.98
CA GLU A 433 8.33 15.35 4.20
C GLU A 433 7.89 16.21 3.02
N THR A 434 8.18 15.78 1.81
CA THR A 434 7.79 16.49 0.58
C THR A 434 6.27 16.63 0.47
N LEU A 435 5.53 15.54 0.72
CA LEU A 435 4.08 15.54 0.69
C LEU A 435 3.48 16.35 1.84
N ASP A 436 4.03 16.26 3.05
CA ASP A 436 3.54 17.04 4.20
C ASP A 436 3.72 18.54 3.96
N VAL A 437 4.86 18.97 3.39
CA VAL A 437 5.05 20.36 2.97
C VAL A 437 4.02 20.78 1.92
N LYS A 438 3.77 19.94 0.91
CA LYS A 438 2.77 20.20 -0.14
C LYS A 438 1.37 20.37 0.44
N TYR A 439 0.93 19.49 1.35
CA TYR A 439 -0.43 19.50 1.90
C TYR A 439 -0.62 20.49 3.06
N ARG A 440 0.46 21.04 3.62
CA ARG A 440 0.40 22.16 4.56
C ARG A 440 0.44 23.54 3.89
N ASP A 441 0.60 23.61 2.57
CA ASP A 441 0.55 24.86 1.81
C ASP A 441 -0.79 25.58 2.07
N ILE A 442 -0.78 26.92 1.97
CA ILE A 442 -1.94 27.81 2.11
C ILE A 442 -3.11 27.32 1.25
N LYS A 443 -2.83 26.75 0.06
CA LYS A 443 -3.86 26.19 -0.83
C LYS A 443 -4.70 25.10 -0.13
N PHE A 444 -4.09 24.26 0.70
CA PHE A 444 -4.73 23.10 1.33
C PHE A 444 -5.13 23.33 2.78
N LYS A 445 -4.62 24.38 3.43
CA LYS A 445 -4.86 24.69 4.84
C LYS A 445 -6.35 24.86 5.20
N ASN A 446 -7.16 25.31 4.24
CA ASN A 446 -8.62 25.45 4.44
C ASN A 446 -9.39 24.16 4.08
N ILE A 447 -8.75 23.23 3.37
CA ILE A 447 -9.34 22.00 2.85
C ILE A 447 -9.12 20.85 3.85
N MET A 448 -7.94 20.80 4.46
CA MET A 448 -7.58 19.76 5.42
C MET A 448 -6.58 20.29 6.47
N THR A 449 -6.49 19.58 7.59
CA THR A 449 -5.60 19.94 8.69
C THR A 449 -4.90 18.69 9.22
N LEU A 450 -3.57 18.74 9.32
CA LEU A 450 -2.81 17.63 9.87
C LEU A 450 -3.28 17.35 11.29
N LYS A 451 -3.71 16.12 11.53
CA LYS A 451 -4.10 15.62 12.84
C LYS A 451 -2.89 15.05 13.56
N ASP A 452 -2.24 14.06 12.97
CA ASP A 452 -1.15 13.33 13.60
C ASP A 452 -0.24 12.64 12.58
N GLY A 453 0.90 12.12 13.05
CA GLY A 453 1.80 11.31 12.24
C GLY A 453 2.40 10.14 13.01
N TYR A 454 2.48 8.99 12.35
CA TYR A 454 2.90 7.72 12.95
C TYR A 454 4.02 7.07 12.13
N TYR A 455 4.79 6.21 12.78
CA TYR A 455 5.65 5.23 12.13
C TYR A 455 5.06 3.86 12.45
N LEU A 456 4.46 3.21 11.46
CA LEU A 456 3.74 1.96 11.65
C LEU A 456 4.35 0.84 10.78
N PRO A 457 4.44 -0.40 11.28
CA PRO A 457 4.90 -1.51 10.47
C PRO A 457 3.88 -1.84 9.37
N LYS A 458 4.36 -2.43 8.26
CA LYS A 458 3.52 -2.82 7.11
C LYS A 458 2.33 -3.69 7.50
N SER A 459 2.45 -4.54 8.51
CA SER A 459 1.35 -5.39 9.02
C SER A 459 0.18 -4.55 9.53
N THR A 460 0.43 -3.53 10.34
CA THR A 460 -0.59 -2.61 10.86
C THR A 460 -1.21 -1.78 9.72
N ILE A 461 -0.41 -1.39 8.72
CA ILE A 461 -0.95 -0.76 7.49
C ILE A 461 -1.88 -1.71 6.75
N GLY A 462 -1.48 -2.97 6.58
CA GLY A 462 -2.32 -4.01 5.96
C GLY A 462 -3.62 -4.23 6.71
N TYR A 463 -3.58 -4.21 8.05
CA TYR A 463 -4.76 -4.31 8.90
C TYR A 463 -5.71 -3.13 8.70
N PHE A 464 -5.21 -1.89 8.62
CA PHE A 464 -6.01 -0.72 8.26
C PHE A 464 -6.65 -0.86 6.87
N LEU A 465 -5.86 -1.29 5.89
CA LEU A 465 -6.26 -1.39 4.49
C LEU A 465 -7.20 -2.58 4.19
N SER A 466 -7.43 -3.46 5.15
CA SER A 466 -8.41 -4.56 5.04
C SER A 466 -9.85 -4.07 4.84
N GLY A 467 -10.13 -2.82 5.24
CA GLY A 467 -11.46 -2.22 5.18
C GLY A 467 -12.31 -2.48 6.43
N ASP A 468 -11.76 -3.13 7.47
CA ASP A 468 -12.46 -3.39 8.73
C ASP A 468 -12.74 -2.12 9.55
N PHE A 469 -12.06 -1.01 9.23
CA PHE A 469 -12.12 0.26 9.95
C PHE A 469 -12.66 1.40 9.08
N LYS A 470 -13.53 2.23 9.65
CA LYS A 470 -14.09 3.41 8.95
C LYS A 470 -13.15 4.60 8.99
N THR A 471 -12.34 4.70 10.05
CA THR A 471 -11.33 5.75 10.22
C THR A 471 -10.05 5.16 10.76
N PHE A 472 -8.93 5.86 10.56
CA PHE A 472 -7.65 5.45 11.14
C PHE A 472 -7.67 5.51 12.67
N ASP A 473 -8.47 6.44 13.22
CA ASP A 473 -8.64 6.58 14.67
C ASP A 473 -9.29 5.34 15.29
N GLU A 474 -10.29 4.77 14.63
CA GLU A 474 -10.99 3.56 15.08
C GLU A 474 -10.01 2.39 15.20
N MET A 475 -9.15 2.19 14.18
CA MET A 475 -8.09 1.19 14.24
C MET A 475 -7.12 1.47 15.40
N MET A 476 -6.66 2.71 15.55
CA MET A 476 -5.72 3.05 16.63
C MET A 476 -6.36 2.88 18.02
N GLU A 477 -7.65 3.17 18.18
CA GLU A 477 -8.39 2.91 19.42
C GLU A 477 -8.49 1.42 19.73
N GLU A 478 -8.80 0.59 18.71
CA GLU A 478 -8.83 -0.87 18.88
C GLU A 478 -7.46 -1.41 19.25
N LEU A 479 -6.39 -1.04 18.53
CA LEU A 479 -5.02 -1.46 18.84
C LEU A 479 -4.60 -1.05 20.25
N ASN A 480 -4.97 0.15 20.69
CA ASN A 480 -4.72 0.60 22.07
C ASN A 480 -5.56 -0.20 23.07
N SER A 481 -6.80 -0.56 22.74
CA SER A 481 -7.66 -1.37 23.62
C SER A 481 -7.12 -2.79 23.79
N ILE A 482 -6.62 -3.41 22.72
CA ILE A 482 -6.01 -4.74 22.76
C ILE A 482 -4.68 -4.67 23.51
N SER A 483 -3.88 -3.62 23.31
CA SER A 483 -2.68 -3.36 24.11
C SER A 483 -3.02 -3.29 25.60
N ASN A 484 -4.10 -2.60 25.97
CA ASN A 484 -4.55 -2.49 27.36
C ASN A 484 -5.04 -3.83 27.93
N ILE A 485 -5.70 -4.68 27.13
CA ILE A 485 -6.17 -6.01 27.56
C ILE A 485 -5.00 -6.98 27.74
N ILE A 486 -4.05 -7.00 26.79
CA ILE A 486 -2.82 -7.79 26.92
C ILE A 486 -2.02 -7.31 28.12
N GLU A 487 -1.98 -5.99 28.36
CA GLU A 487 -1.41 -5.42 29.56
C GLU A 487 -2.11 -5.94 30.82
N GLU A 488 -3.44 -5.87 30.94
CA GLU A 488 -4.20 -6.39 32.08
C GLU A 488 -3.97 -7.89 32.35
N ASP A 489 -3.99 -8.74 31.31
CA ASP A 489 -3.76 -10.19 31.44
C ASP A 489 -2.29 -10.52 31.77
N TYR A 490 -1.33 -9.74 31.28
CA TYR A 490 0.07 -9.88 31.66
C TYR A 490 0.26 -9.47 33.12
N TYR A 491 -0.46 -8.45 33.61
CA TYR A 491 -0.29 -7.90 34.96
C TYR A 491 -0.82 -8.76 36.11
N ASP A 492 -1.77 -9.68 35.87
CA ASP A 492 -2.25 -10.61 36.91
C ASP A 492 -1.15 -11.61 37.35
N GLU A 493 -0.15 -11.90 36.49
CA GLU A 493 1.02 -12.73 36.85
C GLU A 493 2.12 -11.97 37.62
N TYR A 494 2.06 -10.64 37.75
CA TYR A 494 3.10 -9.80 38.41
C TYR A 494 2.61 -9.10 39.69
N THR A 495 1.62 -9.68 40.36
CA THR A 495 1.05 -9.15 41.62
C THR A 495 1.94 -9.36 42.86
N ASP A 496 3.06 -10.09 42.75
CA ASP A 496 3.90 -10.48 43.89
C ASP A 496 5.12 -9.57 44.17
N LEU A 497 5.38 -8.54 43.36
CA LEU A 497 6.52 -7.62 43.58
C LEU A 497 6.13 -6.47 44.53
N GLU A 498 6.10 -6.74 45.84
CA GLU A 498 6.04 -5.70 46.89
C GLU A 498 7.46 -5.30 47.33
N GLY A 499 7.97 -4.18 46.81
CA GLY A 499 9.23 -3.59 47.29
C GLY A 499 9.13 -3.18 48.75
N GLN A 500 10.12 -3.56 49.57
CA GLN A 500 10.06 -3.41 51.04
C GLN A 500 10.01 -1.93 51.47
N PHE A 501 10.66 -1.04 50.72
CA PHE A 501 10.85 0.37 51.09
C PHE A 501 10.20 1.36 50.13
N PHE A 502 9.80 0.93 48.93
CA PHE A 502 9.17 1.77 47.92
C PHE A 502 8.10 0.98 47.18
N SER A 503 6.84 1.27 47.47
CA SER A 503 5.73 0.45 46.94
C SER A 503 5.52 0.69 45.44
N LYS A 504 4.86 -0.25 44.77
CA LYS A 504 4.46 -0.12 43.37
C LYS A 504 3.58 1.12 43.15
N GLU A 505 2.69 1.43 44.09
CA GLU A 505 1.83 2.62 44.04
C GLU A 505 2.65 3.92 44.14
N GLU A 506 3.68 3.94 44.99
CA GLU A 506 4.58 5.08 45.12
C GLU A 506 5.44 5.28 43.85
N TYR A 507 5.82 4.20 43.19
CA TYR A 507 6.46 4.25 41.87
C TYR A 507 5.53 4.83 40.80
N LEU A 508 4.29 4.32 40.73
CA LEU A 508 3.26 4.78 39.80
C LEU A 508 2.89 6.25 40.00
N GLU A 509 2.88 6.73 41.24
CA GLU A 509 2.64 8.14 41.56
C GLU A 509 3.67 9.06 40.88
N VAL A 510 4.95 8.65 40.85
CA VAL A 510 6.03 9.42 40.22
C VAL A 510 6.07 9.21 38.70
N ARG A 511 5.84 7.98 38.25
CA ARG A 511 5.95 7.58 36.84
C ARG A 511 4.79 8.04 35.97
N GLY A 512 3.60 8.16 36.54
CA GLY A 512 2.32 8.26 35.85
C GLY A 512 1.64 6.90 35.64
N LYS A 513 0.35 6.91 35.28
CA LYS A 513 -0.53 5.73 35.28
C LYS A 513 -0.22 4.63 34.25
N ASN A 514 0.68 4.87 33.28
CA ASN A 514 0.94 3.92 32.20
C ASN A 514 2.34 3.33 32.36
N LEU A 515 2.40 2.12 32.92
CA LEU A 515 3.61 1.29 32.94
C LEU A 515 3.91 0.84 31.51
N LYS A 516 5.14 1.00 31.08
CA LYS A 516 5.70 0.38 29.87
C LYS A 516 6.56 -0.81 30.32
N GLY A 517 6.73 -1.84 29.49
CA GLY A 517 7.41 -3.08 29.89
C GLY A 517 8.80 -2.93 30.55
N LYS A 518 9.51 -1.82 30.30
CA LYS A 518 10.81 -1.50 30.95
C LYS A 518 10.67 -0.98 32.39
N ASP A 519 9.48 -0.55 32.81
CA ASP A 519 9.23 -0.02 34.15
C ASP A 519 9.40 -1.11 35.22
N GLN A 520 9.20 -2.40 34.89
CA GLN A 520 9.54 -3.52 35.78
C GLN A 520 11.05 -3.58 36.05
N PHE A 521 11.86 -3.54 35.00
CA PHE A 521 13.32 -3.52 35.13
C PHE A 521 13.80 -2.33 35.98
N ILE A 522 13.20 -1.15 35.79
CA ILE A 522 13.50 0.03 36.61
C ILE A 522 13.06 -0.20 38.06
N TYR A 523 11.87 -0.75 38.29
CA TYR A 523 11.35 -1.00 39.63
C TYR A 523 12.23 -1.98 40.42
N GLU A 524 12.60 -3.11 39.81
CA GLU A 524 13.43 -4.14 40.44
C GLU A 524 14.83 -3.61 40.80
N THR A 525 15.46 -2.84 39.92
CA THR A 525 16.78 -2.25 40.19
C THR A 525 16.72 -1.15 41.25
N LEU A 526 15.62 -0.39 41.33
CA LEU A 526 15.37 0.56 42.42
C LEU A 526 15.14 -0.14 43.76
N ASP A 527 14.51 -1.33 43.77
CA ASP A 527 14.34 -2.13 44.98
C ASP A 527 15.70 -2.61 45.50
N VAL A 528 16.57 -3.11 44.62
CA VAL A 528 17.99 -3.43 44.96
C VAL A 528 18.70 -2.22 45.57
N CYS A 529 18.53 -1.03 44.99
CA CYS A 529 19.11 0.20 45.55
C CYS A 529 18.57 0.53 46.94
N SER A 530 17.29 0.25 47.19
CA SER A 530 16.65 0.48 48.48
C SER A 530 17.25 -0.41 49.57
N TYR A 531 17.49 -1.69 49.29
CA TYR A 531 18.18 -2.61 50.22
C TYR A 531 19.60 -2.18 50.54
N ILE A 532 20.34 -1.69 49.53
CA ILE A 532 21.71 -1.21 49.73
C ILE A 532 21.72 0.04 50.62
N MET A 533 20.81 0.98 50.38
CA MET A 533 20.69 2.17 51.21
C MET A 533 20.29 1.83 52.65
N ASP A 534 19.35 0.91 52.85
CA ASP A 534 18.96 0.42 54.17
C ASP A 534 20.12 -0.28 54.90
N GLY A 535 20.88 -1.12 54.21
CA GLY A 535 22.09 -1.76 54.74
C GLY A 535 23.17 -0.77 55.19
N ASN A 536 23.15 0.45 54.66
CA ASN A 536 24.02 1.57 55.08
C ASN A 536 23.35 2.49 56.12
N ASN A 537 22.25 2.06 56.75
CA ASN A 537 21.49 2.77 57.78
C ASN A 537 20.88 4.11 57.32
N ILE A 538 20.51 4.22 56.04
CA ILE A 538 19.76 5.37 55.53
C ILE A 538 18.29 5.19 55.93
N ASP A 539 17.70 6.20 56.57
CA ASP A 539 16.31 6.10 57.01
C ASP A 539 15.33 6.02 55.82
N ASN A 540 14.23 5.26 56.01
CA ASN A 540 13.24 4.97 54.98
C ASN A 540 12.67 6.25 54.32
N ALA A 541 12.43 7.32 55.10
CA ALA A 541 11.95 8.58 54.55
C ALA A 541 12.95 9.19 53.55
N THR A 542 14.25 9.10 53.84
CA THR A 542 15.31 9.50 52.92
C THR A 542 15.40 8.60 51.70
N ILE A 543 15.32 7.27 51.89
CA ILE A 543 15.31 6.29 50.77
C ILE A 543 14.21 6.64 49.78
N LYS A 544 12.96 6.79 50.26
CA LYS A 544 11.83 7.17 49.41
C LYS A 544 12.07 8.46 48.66
N LYS A 545 12.56 9.50 49.35
CA LYS A 545 12.87 10.79 48.73
C LYS A 545 13.88 10.63 47.58
N VAL A 546 14.97 9.93 47.83
CA VAL A 546 16.04 9.71 46.84
C VAL A 546 15.55 8.89 45.65
N LEU A 547 14.76 7.84 45.87
CA LEU A 547 14.18 7.04 44.78
C LEU A 547 13.22 7.87 43.91
N LYS A 548 12.37 8.72 44.53
CA LYS A 548 11.48 9.63 43.77
C LYS A 548 12.25 10.61 42.89
N GLU A 549 13.42 11.07 43.32
CA GLU A 549 14.31 11.93 42.51
C GLU A 549 15.06 11.14 41.41
N THR A 550 15.28 9.84 41.63
CA THR A 550 16.04 8.98 40.72
C THR A 550 15.21 8.53 39.51
N ILE A 551 13.92 8.22 39.73
CA ILE A 551 13.02 7.68 38.70
C ILE A 551 13.01 8.50 37.40
N PRO A 552 12.80 9.84 37.40
CA PRO A 552 12.75 10.62 36.17
C PRO A 552 14.06 10.62 35.37
N GLU A 553 15.21 10.62 36.03
CA GLU A 553 16.53 10.63 35.40
C GLU A 553 16.81 9.30 34.68
N VAL A 554 16.48 8.18 35.35
CA VAL A 554 16.64 6.83 34.79
C VAL A 554 15.72 6.60 33.59
N ILE A 555 14.46 7.04 33.67
CA ILE A 555 13.52 6.96 32.54
C ILE A 555 14.04 7.78 31.36
N ASN A 556 14.51 9.00 31.62
CA ASN A 556 15.04 9.87 30.59
C ASN A 556 16.26 9.24 29.91
N PHE A 557 17.16 8.62 30.67
CA PHE A 557 18.28 7.87 30.13
C PHE A 557 17.85 6.73 29.20
N ILE A 558 16.93 5.86 29.64
CA ILE A 558 16.43 4.76 28.81
C ILE A 558 15.84 5.30 27.49
N ARG A 559 15.07 6.39 27.55
CA ARG A 559 14.50 7.04 26.36
C ARG A 559 15.57 7.61 25.42
N ILE A 560 16.69 8.10 25.95
CA ILE A 560 17.83 8.53 25.13
C ILE A 560 18.47 7.32 24.46
N CYS A 561 18.70 6.23 25.18
CA CYS A 561 19.26 4.99 24.63
C CYS A 561 18.39 4.34 23.54
N GLU A 562 17.06 4.45 23.63
CA GLU A 562 16.14 4.00 22.59
C GLU A 562 16.34 4.72 21.25
N ARG A 563 16.74 5.99 21.30
CA ARG A 563 16.94 6.86 20.13
C ARG A 563 18.42 7.03 19.78
N CYS A 564 19.29 6.35 20.51
CA CYS A 564 20.73 6.48 20.37
C CYS A 564 21.18 5.87 19.02
N PRO A 565 22.03 6.56 18.24
CA PRO A 565 22.56 6.05 16.98
C PRO A 565 23.31 4.71 17.13
N ASN A 566 23.86 4.44 18.31
CA ASN A 566 24.56 3.19 18.59
C ASN A 566 23.59 2.01 18.73
N GLY A 567 22.29 2.24 18.96
CA GLY A 567 21.26 1.20 18.96
C GLY A 567 21.40 0.16 20.07
N CYS A 568 21.94 0.54 21.24
CA CYS A 568 22.27 -0.35 22.36
C CYS A 568 21.08 -1.17 22.89
N LEU A 569 19.87 -0.62 22.82
CA LEU A 569 18.61 -1.27 23.19
C LEU A 569 17.79 -1.76 21.98
N GLY A 570 18.37 -1.73 20.78
CA GLY A 570 17.67 -1.99 19.51
C GLY A 570 18.48 -2.88 18.58
N ARG A 571 18.61 -2.46 17.31
CA ARG A 571 19.20 -3.27 16.22
C ARG A 571 20.66 -3.72 16.47
N ASN A 572 21.35 -3.09 17.40
CA ASN A 572 22.79 -3.28 17.64
C ASN A 572 23.10 -3.85 19.03
N LYS A 573 22.12 -4.42 19.73
CA LYS A 573 22.31 -4.94 21.11
C LYS A 573 23.44 -5.97 21.21
N ASP A 574 23.62 -6.80 20.19
CA ASP A 574 24.69 -7.82 20.12
C ASP A 574 25.95 -7.34 19.39
N SER A 575 25.95 -6.10 18.89
CA SER A 575 27.10 -5.53 18.20
C SER A 575 28.24 -5.27 19.18
N LYS A 576 29.49 -5.37 18.71
CA LYS A 576 30.65 -5.06 19.54
C LYS A 576 30.79 -3.55 19.76
N VAL A 577 30.84 -3.12 21.02
CA VAL A 577 31.02 -1.71 21.44
C VAL A 577 32.25 -1.61 22.33
N SER A 578 32.99 -0.49 22.27
CA SER A 578 34.18 -0.30 23.12
C SER A 578 33.79 0.05 24.55
N PHE A 579 34.43 -0.57 25.55
CA PHE A 579 34.31 -0.21 26.97
C PHE A 579 35.41 0.77 27.43
N GLU A 580 36.22 1.29 26.50
CA GLU A 580 37.40 2.11 26.79
C GLU A 580 37.10 3.30 27.72
N GLN A 581 35.96 3.97 27.52
CA GLN A 581 35.53 5.08 28.40
C GLN A 581 35.44 4.64 29.87
N PHE A 582 34.83 3.48 30.15
CA PHE A 582 34.69 3.00 31.52
C PHE A 582 36.04 2.59 32.13
N ILE A 583 36.92 2.00 31.32
CA ILE A 583 38.27 1.61 31.76
C ILE A 583 39.08 2.87 32.13
N GLU A 584 38.99 3.92 31.32
CA GLU A 584 39.62 5.22 31.59
C GLU A 584 39.06 5.89 32.85
N GLU A 585 37.77 5.70 33.13
CA GLU A 585 37.10 6.15 34.36
C GLU A 585 37.42 5.26 35.59
N GLY A 586 38.20 4.19 35.41
CA GLY A 586 38.75 3.36 36.48
C GLY A 586 38.04 2.02 36.70
N LEU A 587 37.17 1.59 35.79
CA LEU A 587 36.54 0.27 35.85
C LEU A 587 37.54 -0.84 35.49
N ASP A 588 37.77 -1.80 36.40
CA ASP A 588 38.50 -3.03 36.07
C ASP A 588 37.52 -4.07 35.52
N ILE A 589 37.64 -4.38 34.22
CA ILE A 589 36.80 -5.39 33.53
C ILE A 589 36.86 -6.75 34.23
N LYS A 590 37.96 -7.06 34.95
CA LYS A 590 38.09 -8.34 35.66
C LYS A 590 37.08 -8.49 36.80
N ASP A 591 36.64 -7.37 37.36
CA ASP A 591 35.71 -7.33 38.49
C ASP A 591 34.24 -7.36 38.04
N LEU A 592 33.98 -7.34 36.73
CA LEU A 592 32.63 -7.46 36.18
C LEU A 592 32.10 -8.91 36.24
N PRO A 593 30.77 -9.12 36.29
CA PRO A 593 30.18 -10.45 36.08
C PRO A 593 30.52 -11.03 34.71
N GLU A 594 30.64 -12.36 34.61
CA GLU A 594 31.20 -13.03 33.41
C GLU A 594 30.42 -12.73 32.12
N ASN A 595 29.10 -12.69 32.19
CA ASN A 595 28.18 -12.33 31.09
C ASN A 595 28.19 -10.83 30.75
N ILE A 596 28.66 -9.97 31.64
CA ILE A 596 28.79 -8.51 31.39
C ILE A 596 30.14 -8.17 30.76
N LYS A 597 31.16 -9.03 30.91
CA LYS A 597 32.50 -8.82 30.32
C LYS A 597 32.49 -8.78 28.79
N GLU A 598 31.50 -9.38 28.16
CA GLU A 598 31.36 -9.29 26.71
C GLU A 598 31.03 -7.86 26.29
N THR A 599 31.82 -7.34 25.35
CA THR A 599 31.73 -5.94 24.93
C THR A 599 30.59 -5.73 23.92
N THR A 600 29.36 -6.03 24.31
CA THR A 600 28.16 -5.89 23.48
C THR A 600 27.48 -4.54 23.69
N GLY A 601 26.63 -4.11 22.75
CA GLY A 601 25.81 -2.90 22.90
C GLY A 601 24.87 -2.97 24.10
N LEU A 602 24.31 -4.15 24.40
CA LEU A 602 23.46 -4.35 25.57
C LEU A 602 24.24 -4.22 26.88
N ASN A 603 25.42 -4.83 26.98
CA ASN A 603 26.26 -4.70 28.17
C ASN A 603 26.78 -3.27 28.36
N PHE A 604 27.06 -2.57 27.26
CA PHE A 604 27.37 -1.13 27.32
C PHE A 604 26.21 -0.35 27.95
N PHE A 605 24.96 -0.62 27.53
CA PHE A 605 23.78 -0.03 28.14
C PHE A 605 23.68 -0.33 29.63
N TYR A 606 23.91 -1.58 30.06
CA TYR A 606 23.86 -1.94 31.48
C TYR A 606 24.89 -1.18 32.32
N LEU A 607 26.12 -1.03 31.81
CA LEU A 607 27.16 -0.26 32.48
C LEU A 607 26.79 1.23 32.61
N GLU A 608 26.28 1.86 31.54
CA GLU A 608 25.80 3.24 31.60
C GLU A 608 24.60 3.39 32.54
N TYR A 609 23.67 2.44 32.52
CA TYR A 609 22.48 2.41 33.37
C TYR A 609 22.86 2.40 34.86
N CYS A 610 23.70 1.44 35.26
CA CYS A 610 24.19 1.34 36.64
C CYS A 610 25.00 2.57 37.06
N THR A 611 25.76 3.15 36.14
CA THR A 611 26.53 4.39 36.38
C THR A 611 25.60 5.56 36.68
N ILE A 612 24.55 5.73 35.89
CA ILE A 612 23.55 6.80 36.10
C ILE A 612 22.80 6.60 37.40
N LEU A 613 22.37 5.37 37.69
CA LEU A 613 21.68 5.03 38.93
C LEU A 613 22.53 5.38 40.16
N ALA A 614 23.79 4.93 40.18
CA ALA A 614 24.75 5.21 41.24
C ALA A 614 25.03 6.71 41.40
N ASN A 615 25.21 7.44 40.30
CA ASN A 615 25.52 8.86 40.31
C ASN A 615 24.35 9.71 40.80
N VAL A 616 23.12 9.41 40.35
CA VAL A 616 21.92 10.17 40.75
C VAL A 616 21.66 9.97 42.24
N ILE A 617 21.73 8.73 42.73
CA ILE A 617 21.54 8.41 44.15
C ILE A 617 22.66 9.01 45.01
N GLY A 618 23.92 8.85 44.60
CA GLY A 618 25.08 9.42 45.29
C GLY A 618 25.00 10.95 45.40
N ARG A 619 24.58 11.63 44.32
CA ARG A 619 24.35 13.08 44.30
C ARG A 619 23.26 13.46 45.31
N ALA A 620 22.11 12.82 45.27
CA ALA A 620 20.98 13.11 46.17
C ALA A 620 21.37 12.91 47.65
N LEU A 621 22.14 11.86 47.97
CA LEU A 621 22.65 11.63 49.32
C LEU A 621 23.70 12.66 49.75
N SER A 622 24.54 13.14 48.83
CA SER A 622 25.58 14.14 49.13
C SER A 622 25.02 15.50 49.57
N GLU A 623 23.80 15.82 49.13
CA GLU A 623 23.08 17.05 49.50
C GLU A 623 22.49 16.96 50.91
N ILE A 624 22.39 15.76 51.48
CA ILE A 624 21.86 15.52 52.82
C ILE A 624 23.03 15.45 53.81
N ASN A 625 23.16 16.46 54.66
CA ASN A 625 24.30 16.61 55.59
C ASN A 625 24.58 15.36 56.45
N LYS A 626 23.55 14.57 56.77
CA LYS A 626 23.68 13.30 57.52
C LYS A 626 24.44 12.20 56.76
N TYR A 627 24.33 12.16 55.43
CA TYR A 627 24.83 11.08 54.57
C TYR A 627 25.99 11.51 53.66
N LYS A 628 26.41 12.78 53.77
CA LYS A 628 27.43 13.37 52.92
C LYS A 628 28.77 12.63 52.91
N GLU A 629 29.20 12.03 54.01
CA GLU A 629 30.49 11.32 54.05
C GLU A 629 30.43 9.90 53.46
N MET A 630 29.24 9.29 53.37
CA MET A 630 29.07 7.90 52.92
C MET A 630 28.52 7.76 51.49
N HIS A 631 28.09 8.85 50.86
CA HIS A 631 27.44 8.79 49.54
C HIS A 631 28.27 8.09 48.45
N ARG A 632 29.61 8.19 48.50
CA ARG A 632 30.50 7.52 47.54
C ARG A 632 30.53 6.01 47.72
N ASP A 633 30.58 5.56 48.96
CA ASP A 633 30.59 4.13 49.29
C ASP A 633 29.24 3.50 48.93
N VAL A 634 28.13 4.21 49.20
CA VAL A 634 26.78 3.79 48.81
C VAL A 634 26.63 3.76 47.29
N ALA A 635 27.08 4.79 46.57
CA ALA A 635 27.03 4.81 45.11
C ALA A 635 27.84 3.67 44.49
N SER A 636 29.03 3.38 45.03
CA SER A 636 29.85 2.25 44.57
C SER A 636 29.16 0.91 44.82
N GLN A 637 28.53 0.71 45.99
CA GLN A 637 27.74 -0.48 46.26
C GLN A 637 26.55 -0.61 45.31
N ILE A 638 25.84 0.49 45.02
CA ILE A 638 24.71 0.49 44.06
C ILE A 638 25.18 0.05 42.69
N PHE A 639 26.30 0.57 42.19
CA PHE A 639 26.83 0.20 40.88
C PHE A 639 27.05 -1.32 40.78
N TYR A 640 27.85 -1.89 41.70
CA TYR A 640 28.23 -3.30 41.62
C TYR A 640 27.07 -4.25 41.91
N ASN A 641 26.29 -4.02 42.97
CA ASN A 641 25.20 -4.94 43.34
C ASN A 641 24.04 -4.89 42.34
N THR A 642 23.77 -3.73 41.72
CA THR A 642 22.76 -3.66 40.64
C THR A 642 23.27 -4.41 39.40
N LEU A 643 24.56 -4.30 39.08
CA LEU A 643 25.13 -5.01 37.94
C LEU A 643 25.14 -6.53 38.14
N ASP A 644 25.43 -6.99 39.37
CA ASP A 644 25.30 -8.40 39.77
C ASP A 644 23.84 -8.86 39.65
N PHE A 645 22.87 -8.07 40.13
CA PHE A 645 21.45 -8.37 39.97
C PHE A 645 21.05 -8.52 38.50
N ILE A 646 21.49 -7.59 37.63
CA ILE A 646 21.22 -7.65 36.19
C ILE A 646 21.84 -8.90 35.57
N SER A 647 23.09 -9.21 35.93
CA SER A 647 23.79 -10.41 35.49
C SER A 647 23.02 -11.68 35.86
N ASP A 648 22.53 -11.77 37.09
CA ASP A 648 21.88 -12.94 37.64
C ASP A 648 20.41 -13.10 37.22
N ASN A 649 19.74 -12.05 36.75
CA ASN A 649 18.30 -12.09 36.47
C ASN A 649 17.96 -11.78 35.01
N CYS A 650 18.59 -10.78 34.39
CA CYS A 650 18.24 -10.37 33.02
C CYS A 650 18.72 -11.35 31.94
N TYR A 651 19.82 -12.07 32.20
CA TYR A 651 20.33 -13.08 31.28
C TYR A 651 19.57 -14.41 31.35
N TYR A 652 18.90 -14.70 32.47
CA TYR A 652 18.06 -15.90 32.61
C TYR A 652 16.67 -15.70 31.99
N CYS A 653 16.17 -14.46 31.91
CA CYS A 653 14.92 -14.14 31.24
C CYS A 653 15.07 -13.80 29.74
N ASP A 654 16.23 -14.11 29.14
CA ASP A 654 16.57 -13.80 27.73
C ASP A 654 16.33 -12.32 27.37
N THR A 655 16.57 -11.41 28.34
CA THR A 655 16.39 -9.95 28.21
C THR A 655 14.95 -9.48 27.97
N ASN A 656 13.95 -10.35 28.13
CA ASN A 656 12.54 -10.05 27.84
C ASN A 656 11.97 -8.86 28.63
N CYS A 657 12.49 -8.58 29.84
CA CYS A 657 12.05 -7.43 30.65
C CYS A 657 12.50 -6.06 30.11
N ILE A 658 13.47 -6.03 29.19
CA ILE A 658 13.94 -4.81 28.53
C ILE A 658 13.56 -4.80 27.05
N ASP A 659 13.39 -5.98 26.46
CA ASP A 659 13.11 -6.18 25.05
C ASP A 659 11.60 -6.38 24.78
N ILE A 660 10.82 -5.29 24.91
CA ILE A 660 9.37 -5.29 24.65
C ILE A 660 9.06 -5.71 23.19
N TRP A 661 10.02 -5.58 22.26
CA TRP A 661 9.85 -5.86 20.84
C TRP A 661 9.84 -7.35 20.47
N ASN A 662 10.11 -8.24 21.43
CA ASN A 662 10.18 -9.69 21.20
C ASN A 662 8.98 -10.49 21.73
N ASN A 663 7.98 -9.86 22.35
CA ASN A 663 6.76 -10.58 22.72
C ASN A 663 5.91 -10.92 21.46
N PRO A 664 5.68 -12.21 21.15
CA PRO A 664 4.88 -12.63 19.98
C PRO A 664 3.44 -12.10 20.00
N LEU A 665 2.90 -11.77 21.17
CA LEU A 665 1.55 -11.21 21.33
C LEU A 665 1.48 -9.74 20.93
N ILE A 666 2.61 -9.01 21.02
CA ILE A 666 2.73 -7.63 20.50
C ILE A 666 2.95 -7.67 18.98
N ARG A 667 3.52 -8.76 18.42
CA ARG A 667 3.72 -8.92 16.96
C ARG A 667 2.44 -9.15 16.15
N LEU A 668 1.31 -9.45 16.81
CA LEU A 668 0.00 -9.62 16.18
C LEU A 668 -0.86 -8.34 16.20
N ASN A 669 -0.37 -7.25 16.82
CA ASN A 669 -1.01 -5.93 16.85
C ASN A 669 -0.22 -4.89 16.06
#